data_AF-A0A943CJP7-F1
#
_entry.id   AF-A0A943CJP7-F1
#
_cell.length_a   1.000
_cell.length_b   1.000
_cell.length_c   1.000
_cell.angle_alpha   90.00
_cell.angle_beta   90.00
_cell.angle_gamma   90.00
#
_symmetry.space_group_name_H-M   'P 1'
#
loop_
_entity.id
_entity.type
_entity.pdbx_description
1 polymer ?
#
loop_
_entity_poly.entity_id
_entity_poly.type
_entity_poly.pdbx_seq_one_letter_code
_entity_poly.pdbx_strand_id
1 'polypeptide(L)'
;MAEEKFLIENYGKKGTFASFLPGISGEKGIPIWCYYVNRGQCVVSFGVDNKDHSIMEFYPAHQAYQNVKTTGFRTFVKKDGKVTELFADENQTHRMEIAMNGLKIEEENDVLGVNAKVTYFTLPGEKIGALVRKVELTNATGEHAKIEVLDGMPALIPYGVGIDSMKNMCQTSKAWMQVEDVKEGRPYFRVRASMADTAAVTKVEGGNFSIGCLADGTRIQPVVDPTVVFSYDTSLQKPIGFEETALKELLAKEQITMNQLPCSFYGTEADLAANESICFYEIIGQVENKELLKAYAAKKLDAVYFNAKAKEAEELVEHLCSGIATETASKDFDAYCQYTYMDNVLRGGYPIKLGNHKIFYVYSRKHGDLERDYNYFSMLPEFYSQGNGNFRDVNQNRRCDTFFAPFVGRENIKTFYSLIQLDGYNPLGVEKLTYQVAEEKAESLLALHENLLTTEQEKQEFCEYIKKPFTPGSLYRKIEENFGEKETENLFFQVLDQADGLVNGNFLEGYWSDHWTYNLDLVEDYLEVFPEKEKELLYERVYTTFLSRVNINPRYSRYEETENGLRQYYALNEKSRRNTEEKLVREANQSGKVLKMTLLEKLVLLCTTKFAALDAYGMGVEMEGGKPGWYDALNGMPGMFGSSMAETYELARMLEYTIGALKRYPGELELIEEFSDFLQQLDLINASEKDAIGFCKKQSYAAKEEIQKEGEILSFWNQINDAKEAYREKVFSGISGVKNLVSTEKVVKILNDFLETVTCGIEKACILGNGICPTYFTYEVLEYEKVKDGYKPLKFMVREVPYFLEGPVRYLKLKTGKEKKAKLYEQVRHSDLYDEKLSMYKVNASLQNASFELGRARAFTPGWLENESIWLHMEYKYLLELIRNGMYEAFFEDFHKAAIPFLDKEVYGRSIYENSSFIASSKNPNKAYHGKGFVARLSGSTIEFISMWKQMMFGSHILSMKNGELHFTPQPAVPAYLIPENGKVSAMLFGKTKVTYQFADVTDYIPGHYEIASMKFIYQNGSVANVGSGVAGEKIAVDVREGLVTSIEIDVR
;
A
#
# COMPACT_ATOMS: atom_id res chain seq x y z
N MET A 1 -1.50 17.18 20.26
CA MET A 1 -0.32 17.92 19.79
C MET A 1 -0.72 18.54 18.47
N ALA A 2 -0.33 19.79 18.19
CA ALA A 2 -0.58 20.37 16.87
C ALA A 2 0.23 19.58 15.82
N GLU A 3 -0.33 19.37 14.64
CA GLU A 3 0.37 18.79 13.49
C GLU A 3 1.67 19.55 13.16
N GLU A 4 2.78 18.83 13.02
CA GLU A 4 4.04 19.39 12.53
C GLU A 4 3.99 19.48 10.99
N LYS A 5 4.22 20.67 10.44
CA LYS A 5 4.07 20.94 8.99
C LYS A 5 5.43 21.17 8.35
N PHE A 6 5.65 20.60 7.15
CA PHE A 6 6.94 20.70 6.48
C PHE A 6 7.02 21.95 5.58
N LEU A 7 8.02 22.80 5.81
CA LEU A 7 8.21 24.07 5.10
C LEU A 7 9.32 23.99 4.05
N ILE A 8 9.03 24.44 2.83
CA ILE A 8 10.00 24.59 1.73
C ILE A 8 10.01 26.04 1.26
N GLU A 9 11.14 26.71 1.48
CA GLU A 9 11.42 28.05 0.97
C GLU A 9 11.83 28.02 -0.50
N ASN A 10 11.31 28.98 -1.27
CA ASN A 10 11.56 29.17 -2.70
C ASN A 10 11.39 27.89 -3.52
N TYR A 11 10.29 27.17 -3.27
CA TYR A 11 10.05 25.81 -3.76
C TYR A 11 10.17 25.68 -5.29
N GLY A 12 9.83 26.73 -6.05
CA GLY A 12 9.95 26.76 -7.52
C GLY A 12 11.38 26.64 -8.04
N LYS A 13 12.38 27.00 -7.23
CA LYS A 13 13.82 26.88 -7.54
C LYS A 13 14.44 25.57 -7.06
N LYS A 14 13.75 24.79 -6.23
CA LYS A 14 14.24 23.53 -5.67
C LYS A 14 14.15 22.39 -6.70
N GLY A 15 14.82 21.27 -6.43
CA GLY A 15 14.71 20.06 -7.27
C GLY A 15 13.25 19.62 -7.41
N THR A 16 12.85 19.16 -8.60
CA THR A 16 11.47 18.75 -8.83
C THR A 16 11.08 17.52 -8.01
N PHE A 17 9.84 17.52 -7.50
CA PHE A 17 9.16 16.37 -6.91
C PHE A 17 7.64 16.47 -7.10
N ALA A 18 6.97 15.33 -7.02
CA ALA A 18 5.52 15.21 -7.00
C ALA A 18 5.07 14.54 -5.69
N SER A 19 3.86 14.87 -5.23
CA SER A 19 3.18 14.23 -4.09
C SER A 19 1.66 14.40 -4.24
N PHE A 20 0.88 14.03 -3.23
CA PHE A 20 -0.58 14.06 -3.28
C PHE A 20 -1.22 14.32 -1.92
N LEU A 21 -2.44 14.88 -1.95
CA LEU A 21 -3.34 14.88 -0.79
C LEU A 21 -3.98 13.48 -0.66
N PRO A 22 -4.16 12.97 0.57
CA PRO A 22 -4.46 11.56 0.82
C PRO A 22 -5.87 11.14 0.39
N GLY A 23 -6.78 12.10 0.17
CA GLY A 23 -8.17 11.82 -0.16
C GLY A 23 -8.96 11.22 1.00
N ILE A 24 -8.59 11.55 2.24
CA ILE A 24 -9.32 11.15 3.45
C ILE A 24 -10.40 12.20 3.72
N SER A 25 -11.65 11.81 3.53
CA SER A 25 -12.83 12.68 3.70
C SER A 25 -13.79 12.21 4.80
N GLY A 26 -13.35 11.25 5.63
CA GLY A 26 -14.16 10.62 6.68
C GLY A 26 -15.00 9.43 6.19
N GLU A 27 -15.52 8.64 7.13
CA GLU A 27 -16.28 7.41 6.80
C GLU A 27 -17.58 7.71 6.02
N LYS A 28 -18.21 8.86 6.25
CA LYS A 28 -19.42 9.30 5.54
C LYS A 28 -19.14 10.52 4.64
N GLY A 29 -17.92 10.64 4.12
CA GLY A 29 -17.55 11.64 3.11
C GLY A 29 -17.13 10.98 1.80
N ILE A 30 -17.31 11.70 0.69
CA ILE A 30 -16.92 11.24 -0.64
C ILE A 30 -15.49 11.70 -0.94
N PRO A 31 -14.52 10.80 -1.17
CA PRO A 31 -13.13 11.18 -1.36
C PRO A 31 -12.87 11.78 -2.75
N ILE A 32 -11.81 12.58 -2.83
CA ILE A 32 -11.20 13.05 -4.08
C ILE A 32 -9.71 12.77 -4.03
N TRP A 33 -9.12 12.28 -5.12
CA TRP A 33 -7.67 12.18 -5.26
C TRP A 33 -7.14 13.51 -5.81
N CYS A 34 -5.99 13.99 -5.31
CA CYS A 34 -5.40 15.26 -5.73
C CYS A 34 -3.87 15.18 -5.74
N TYR A 35 -3.27 15.37 -6.92
CA TYR A 35 -1.82 15.35 -7.14
C TYR A 35 -1.27 16.77 -7.32
N TYR A 36 -0.10 17.01 -6.73
CA TYR A 36 0.60 18.29 -6.81
C TYR A 36 2.10 18.12 -7.06
N VAL A 37 2.73 19.20 -7.54
CA VAL A 37 4.18 19.33 -7.76
C VAL A 37 4.70 20.60 -7.09
N ASN A 38 6.02 20.74 -6.94
CA ASN A 38 6.63 21.97 -6.40
C ASN A 38 6.87 23.05 -7.48
N ARG A 39 5.90 23.31 -8.34
CA ARG A 39 5.97 24.31 -9.41
C ARG A 39 4.63 25.04 -9.52
N GLY A 40 4.66 26.32 -9.92
CA GLY A 40 3.46 27.15 -10.04
C GLY A 40 2.61 27.12 -8.77
N GLN A 41 1.29 27.01 -8.92
CA GLN A 41 0.34 26.84 -7.80
C GLN A 41 0.14 25.37 -7.37
N CYS A 42 1.13 24.52 -7.66
CA CYS A 42 1.26 23.14 -7.21
C CYS A 42 0.27 22.11 -7.77
N VAL A 43 -1.05 22.28 -7.63
CA VAL A 43 -2.03 21.24 -8.05
C VAL A 43 -2.02 21.09 -9.57
N VAL A 44 -1.83 19.85 -10.04
CA VAL A 44 -1.69 19.50 -11.47
C VAL A 44 -2.73 18.54 -11.99
N SER A 45 -3.37 17.77 -11.11
CA SER A 45 -4.46 16.87 -11.48
C SER A 45 -5.23 16.45 -10.23
N PHE A 46 -6.55 16.37 -10.34
CA PHE A 46 -7.43 15.85 -9.30
C PHE A 46 -8.72 15.32 -9.91
N GLY A 47 -9.41 14.46 -9.19
CA GLY A 47 -10.65 13.83 -9.63
C GLY A 47 -11.15 12.80 -8.62
N VAL A 48 -12.16 12.03 -8.99
CA VAL A 48 -12.70 10.97 -8.13
C VAL A 48 -12.41 9.59 -8.71
N ASP A 49 -12.62 8.52 -7.95
CA ASP A 49 -12.37 7.13 -8.38
C ASP A 49 -10.94 6.88 -8.85
N ASN A 50 -10.63 7.18 -10.10
CA ASN A 50 -9.39 6.85 -10.77
C ASN A 50 -9.04 7.91 -11.83
N LYS A 51 -7.90 7.72 -12.52
CA LYS A 51 -7.43 8.67 -13.55
C LYS A 51 -8.34 8.82 -14.77
N ASP A 52 -9.29 7.91 -14.99
CA ASP A 52 -10.29 8.04 -16.06
C ASP A 52 -11.41 9.00 -15.69
N HIS A 53 -11.51 9.40 -14.41
CA HIS A 53 -12.51 10.32 -13.88
C HIS A 53 -11.84 11.59 -13.34
N SER A 54 -10.82 12.08 -14.05
CA SER A 54 -10.10 13.32 -13.74
C SER A 54 -10.96 14.54 -14.03
N ILE A 55 -10.99 15.52 -13.10
CA ILE A 55 -11.56 16.85 -13.32
C ILE A 55 -10.51 17.77 -13.96
N MET A 56 -9.26 17.66 -13.49
CA MET A 56 -8.08 18.28 -14.09
C MET A 56 -7.19 17.18 -14.67
N GLU A 57 -6.80 17.31 -15.94
CA GLU A 57 -6.19 16.25 -16.73
C GLU A 57 -4.96 15.61 -16.07
N PHE A 58 -4.91 14.28 -16.10
CA PHE A 58 -3.76 13.54 -15.58
C PHE A 58 -2.60 13.49 -16.58
N TYR A 59 -1.40 13.78 -16.09
CA TYR A 59 -0.13 13.71 -16.83
C TYR A 59 0.95 13.02 -15.98
N PRO A 60 1.87 12.24 -16.57
CA PRO A 60 3.05 11.77 -15.85
C PRO A 60 3.89 12.94 -15.32
N ALA A 61 4.66 12.71 -14.25
CA ALA A 61 5.36 13.76 -13.49
C ALA A 61 6.18 14.71 -14.39
N HIS A 62 6.91 14.18 -15.37
CA HIS A 62 7.75 14.99 -16.26
C HIS A 62 6.96 16.05 -17.06
N GLN A 63 5.75 15.72 -17.50
CA GLN A 63 4.84 16.65 -18.20
C GLN A 63 4.10 17.55 -17.20
N ALA A 64 3.74 17.03 -16.03
CA ALA A 64 3.10 17.82 -14.98
C ALA A 64 3.98 19.02 -14.55
N TYR A 65 5.31 18.83 -14.41
CA TYR A 65 6.24 19.93 -14.12
C TYR A 65 6.26 21.02 -15.19
N GLN A 66 6.07 20.64 -16.46
CA GLN A 66 6.09 21.57 -17.60
C GLN A 66 4.77 22.34 -17.72
N ASN A 67 3.65 21.67 -17.45
CA ASN A 67 2.32 22.17 -17.77
C ASN A 67 1.65 22.92 -16.62
N VAL A 68 2.09 22.78 -15.37
CA VAL A 68 1.38 23.33 -14.19
C VAL A 68 1.10 24.84 -14.29
N LYS A 69 2.01 25.62 -14.88
CA LYS A 69 1.81 27.07 -15.07
C LYS A 69 0.85 27.43 -16.20
N THR A 70 0.41 26.46 -16.99
CA THR A 70 -0.47 26.66 -18.13
C THR A 70 -1.83 26.00 -17.91
N THR A 71 -1.86 24.79 -17.36
CA THR A 71 -3.09 23.99 -17.19
C THR A 71 -3.51 23.79 -15.74
N GLY A 72 -2.66 24.14 -14.77
CA GLY A 72 -3.01 24.15 -13.35
C GLY A 72 -3.80 25.40 -12.94
N PHE A 73 -3.95 25.64 -11.64
CA PHE A 73 -4.58 26.87 -11.14
C PHE A 73 -3.78 28.13 -11.50
N ARG A 74 -4.49 29.21 -11.81
CA ARG A 74 -3.96 30.51 -12.25
C ARG A 74 -4.68 31.63 -11.50
N THR A 75 -3.92 32.58 -10.97
CA THR A 75 -4.46 33.78 -10.31
C THR A 75 -3.91 35.02 -11.00
N PHE A 76 -4.78 35.75 -11.69
CA PHE A 76 -4.44 36.99 -12.36
C PHE A 76 -4.96 38.17 -11.53
N VAL A 77 -4.09 39.14 -11.24
CA VAL A 77 -4.43 40.36 -10.52
C VAL A 77 -4.16 41.56 -11.42
N LYS A 78 -5.19 42.38 -11.62
CA LYS A 78 -5.07 43.67 -12.31
C LYS A 78 -5.06 44.80 -11.27
N LYS A 79 -3.97 45.57 -11.26
CA LYS A 79 -3.79 46.75 -10.42
C LYS A 79 -3.22 47.87 -11.29
N ASP A 80 -3.79 49.07 -11.19
CA ASP A 80 -3.38 50.24 -11.99
C ASP A 80 -3.35 49.97 -13.51
N GLY A 81 -4.28 49.14 -14.00
CA GLY A 81 -4.39 48.76 -15.41
C GLY A 81 -3.37 47.71 -15.88
N LYS A 82 -2.47 47.23 -15.01
CA LYS A 82 -1.49 46.18 -15.33
C LYS A 82 -1.91 44.85 -14.73
N VAL A 83 -1.94 43.80 -15.55
CA VAL A 83 -2.16 42.41 -15.11
C VAL A 83 -0.84 41.78 -14.71
N THR A 84 -0.84 41.11 -13.56
CA THR A 84 0.26 40.27 -13.06
C THR A 84 -0.30 38.91 -12.67
N GLU A 85 0.43 37.85 -13.00
CA GLU A 85 0.09 36.50 -12.57
C GLU A 85 0.91 36.11 -11.34
N LEU A 86 0.22 35.71 -10.28
CA LEU A 86 0.84 35.26 -9.03
C LEU A 86 1.37 33.82 -9.18
N PHE A 87 2.48 33.52 -8.49
CA PHE A 87 3.20 32.24 -8.50
C PHE A 87 3.88 31.88 -9.84
N ALA A 88 3.89 32.80 -10.79
CA ALA A 88 4.48 32.59 -12.11
C ALA A 88 5.96 32.95 -12.19
N ASP A 89 6.45 33.86 -11.34
CA ASP A 89 7.82 34.37 -11.33
C ASP A 89 8.61 33.82 -10.13
N GLU A 90 9.55 32.90 -10.39
CA GLU A 90 10.41 32.34 -9.35
C GLU A 90 11.35 33.36 -8.69
N ASN A 91 11.45 34.60 -9.19
CA ASN A 91 12.23 35.66 -8.54
C ASN A 91 11.53 36.26 -7.32
N GLN A 92 10.21 36.09 -7.19
CA GLN A 92 9.48 36.42 -5.97
C GLN A 92 9.78 35.41 -4.85
N THR A 93 9.52 35.79 -3.59
CA THR A 93 9.63 34.86 -2.47
C THR A 93 8.43 33.92 -2.48
N HIS A 94 8.68 32.62 -2.60
CA HIS A 94 7.65 31.58 -2.54
C HIS A 94 7.83 30.69 -1.33
N ARG A 95 6.75 30.35 -0.61
CA ARG A 95 6.78 29.34 0.46
C ARG A 95 5.78 28.25 0.19
N MET A 96 6.12 27.02 0.53
CA MET A 96 5.25 25.84 0.46
C MET A 96 5.24 25.14 1.81
N GLU A 97 4.06 24.91 2.35
CA GLU A 97 3.80 24.24 3.62
C GLU A 97 2.97 22.97 3.34
N ILE A 98 3.53 21.81 3.69
CA ILE A 98 2.94 20.49 3.46
C ILE A 98 2.41 19.94 4.79
N ALA A 99 1.11 19.66 4.83
CA ALA A 99 0.41 18.98 5.91
C ALA A 99 -0.07 17.59 5.46
N MET A 100 -0.50 16.73 6.38
CA MET A 100 -0.98 15.38 6.09
C MET A 100 -2.20 15.38 5.15
N ASN A 101 -3.13 16.33 5.35
CA ASN A 101 -4.34 16.49 4.53
C ASN A 101 -4.52 17.91 3.96
N GLY A 102 -3.42 18.65 3.80
CA GLY A 102 -3.46 20.02 3.33
C GLY A 102 -2.18 20.47 2.65
N LEU A 103 -2.32 21.45 1.77
CA LEU A 103 -1.21 22.12 1.11
C LEU A 103 -1.44 23.62 1.13
N LYS A 104 -0.43 24.38 1.52
CA LYS A 104 -0.47 25.84 1.54
C LYS A 104 0.72 26.43 0.82
N ILE A 105 0.49 27.46 0.01
CA ILE A 105 1.55 28.22 -0.67
C ILE A 105 1.37 29.71 -0.44
N GLU A 106 2.49 30.43 -0.41
CA GLU A 106 2.54 31.87 -0.21
C GLU A 106 3.48 32.51 -1.24
N GLU A 107 3.09 33.68 -1.77
CA GLU A 107 3.94 34.56 -2.56
C GLU A 107 3.98 35.94 -1.91
N GLU A 108 5.18 36.45 -1.67
CA GLU A 108 5.42 37.86 -1.37
C GLU A 108 5.78 38.56 -2.70
N ASN A 109 4.92 39.44 -3.20
CA ASN A 109 5.10 40.09 -4.50
C ASN A 109 5.31 41.60 -4.32
N ASP A 110 6.57 41.99 -4.18
CA ASP A 110 6.96 43.38 -3.95
C ASP A 110 6.68 44.28 -5.17
N VAL A 111 6.70 43.71 -6.38
CA VAL A 111 6.49 44.45 -7.64
C VAL A 111 5.01 44.86 -7.78
N LEU A 112 4.10 43.98 -7.43
CA LEU A 112 2.66 44.23 -7.42
C LEU A 112 2.21 44.95 -6.13
N GLY A 113 2.92 44.72 -5.03
CA GLY A 113 2.56 45.17 -3.68
C GLY A 113 1.36 44.40 -3.11
N VAL A 114 1.15 43.15 -3.55
CA VAL A 114 0.05 42.27 -3.10
C VAL A 114 0.63 40.91 -2.76
N ASN A 115 0.49 40.49 -1.52
CA ASN A 115 0.89 39.16 -1.09
C ASN A 115 -0.25 38.18 -1.28
N ALA A 116 0.08 36.96 -1.70
CA ALA A 116 -0.90 35.93 -1.98
C ALA A 116 -0.70 34.72 -1.08
N LYS A 117 -1.79 34.14 -0.61
CA LYS A 117 -1.82 32.88 0.10
C LYS A 117 -2.89 31.99 -0.51
N VAL A 118 -2.52 30.75 -0.76
CA VAL A 118 -3.42 29.72 -1.28
C VAL A 118 -3.40 28.52 -0.35
N THR A 119 -4.57 27.96 -0.04
CA THR A 119 -4.72 26.74 0.76
C THR A 119 -5.61 25.75 0.04
N TYR A 120 -5.17 24.49 -0.01
CA TYR A 120 -5.86 23.35 -0.59
C TYR A 120 -6.16 22.30 0.49
N PHE A 121 -7.38 21.79 0.51
CA PHE A 121 -7.76 20.62 1.31
C PHE A 121 -8.95 19.89 0.67
N THR A 122 -9.09 18.60 0.96
CA THR A 122 -10.26 17.80 0.49
C THR A 122 -11.46 18.09 1.37
N LEU A 123 -12.66 18.24 0.78
CA LEU A 123 -13.90 18.54 1.50
C LEU A 123 -14.38 17.32 2.33
N PRO A 124 -14.31 17.35 3.68
CA PRO A 124 -14.68 16.20 4.49
C PRO A 124 -16.19 16.18 4.83
N GLY A 125 -16.71 14.98 5.09
CA GLY A 125 -18.03 14.77 5.71
C GLY A 125 -19.24 15.21 4.86
N GLU A 126 -19.05 15.39 3.55
CA GLU A 126 -20.10 15.83 2.62
C GLU A 126 -20.51 14.72 1.64
N LYS A 127 -21.76 14.79 1.16
CA LYS A 127 -22.33 13.85 0.16
C LYS A 127 -21.80 14.05 -1.26
N ILE A 128 -20.80 14.92 -1.42
CA ILE A 128 -20.13 15.26 -2.67
C ILE A 128 -18.63 15.24 -2.43
N GLY A 129 -17.85 14.85 -3.42
CA GLY A 129 -16.39 14.89 -3.34
C GLY A 129 -15.87 16.16 -4.00
N ALA A 130 -15.09 16.96 -3.27
CA ALA A 130 -14.55 18.21 -3.80
C ALA A 130 -13.17 18.56 -3.23
N LEU A 131 -12.38 19.25 -4.04
CA LEU A 131 -11.22 20.01 -3.61
C LEU A 131 -11.70 21.41 -3.22
N VAL A 132 -11.33 21.86 -2.02
CA VAL A 132 -11.51 23.25 -1.60
C VAL A 132 -10.21 23.99 -1.81
N ARG A 133 -10.30 25.12 -2.49
CA ARG A 133 -9.22 26.05 -2.74
C ARG A 133 -9.59 27.40 -2.12
N LYS A 134 -8.78 27.88 -1.17
CA LYS A 134 -8.91 29.23 -0.58
C LYS A 134 -7.85 30.14 -1.17
N VAL A 135 -8.23 31.34 -1.60
CA VAL A 135 -7.30 32.42 -2.00
C VAL A 135 -7.45 33.58 -1.04
N GLU A 136 -6.32 34.09 -0.57
CA GLU A 136 -6.22 35.32 0.21
C GLU A 136 -5.22 36.25 -0.45
N LEU A 137 -5.66 37.44 -0.83
CA LEU A 137 -4.80 38.49 -1.38
C LEU A 137 -4.76 39.66 -0.43
N THR A 138 -3.57 40.02 0.04
CA THR A 138 -3.37 41.07 1.04
C THR A 138 -2.63 42.24 0.41
N ASN A 139 -3.17 43.44 0.59
CA ASN A 139 -2.47 44.65 0.19
C ASN A 139 -1.25 44.87 1.09
N ALA A 140 -0.06 44.64 0.55
CA ALA A 140 1.20 44.81 1.26
C ALA A 140 1.74 46.26 1.15
N THR A 141 1.06 47.13 0.39
CA THR A 141 1.43 48.54 0.31
C THR A 141 0.94 49.31 1.53
N GLY A 142 1.64 50.38 1.89
CA GLY A 142 1.21 51.30 2.96
C GLY A 142 0.05 52.22 2.58
N GLU A 143 -0.54 52.02 1.40
CA GLU A 143 -1.57 52.89 0.80
C GLU A 143 -2.80 52.06 0.39
N HIS A 144 -3.89 52.72 -0.02
CA HIS A 144 -5.06 52.03 -0.58
C HIS A 144 -4.75 51.44 -1.95
N ALA A 145 -5.24 50.23 -2.22
CA ALA A 145 -5.10 49.58 -3.51
C ALA A 145 -6.44 49.06 -4.02
N LYS A 146 -6.84 49.52 -5.21
CA LYS A 146 -7.95 48.92 -5.95
C LYS A 146 -7.43 47.82 -6.86
N ILE A 147 -7.98 46.62 -6.72
CA ILE A 147 -7.59 45.45 -7.52
C ILE A 147 -8.79 44.77 -8.16
N GLU A 148 -8.60 44.24 -9.37
CA GLU A 148 -9.48 43.22 -9.96
C GLU A 148 -8.74 41.88 -9.95
N VAL A 149 -9.44 40.80 -9.65
CA VAL A 149 -8.86 39.45 -9.55
C VAL A 149 -9.65 38.51 -10.41
N LEU A 150 -8.95 37.63 -11.13
CA LEU A 150 -9.53 36.49 -11.85
C LEU A 150 -8.73 35.23 -11.47
N ASP A 151 -9.36 34.32 -10.75
CA ASP A 151 -8.76 33.07 -10.27
C ASP A 151 -9.49 31.85 -10.82
N GLY A 152 -8.77 30.75 -11.02
CA GLY A 152 -9.38 29.48 -11.40
C GLY A 152 -8.46 28.61 -12.23
N MET A 153 -9.04 27.74 -13.07
CA MET A 153 -8.29 26.82 -13.92
C MET A 153 -8.66 26.92 -15.41
N PRO A 154 -7.67 26.90 -16.33
CA PRO A 154 -7.90 27.08 -17.78
C PRO A 154 -8.64 25.94 -18.49
N ALA A 155 -8.64 24.74 -17.92
CA ALA A 155 -9.27 23.57 -18.51
C ALA A 155 -9.92 22.70 -17.43
N LEU A 156 -11.20 22.39 -17.62
CA LEU A 156 -11.99 21.50 -16.79
C LEU A 156 -12.53 20.36 -17.67
N ILE A 157 -12.27 19.12 -17.28
CA ILE A 157 -12.78 17.93 -17.99
C ILE A 157 -14.22 17.66 -17.56
N PRO A 158 -15.21 17.70 -18.47
CA PRO A 158 -16.59 17.38 -18.13
C PRO A 158 -16.77 15.91 -17.71
N TYR A 159 -17.72 15.64 -16.82
CA TYR A 159 -18.06 14.27 -16.41
C TYR A 159 -18.45 13.40 -17.61
N GLY A 160 -17.98 12.15 -17.59
CA GLY A 160 -18.17 11.18 -18.67
C GLY A 160 -17.10 11.21 -19.76
N VAL A 161 -16.08 12.08 -19.65
CA VAL A 161 -14.93 12.12 -20.56
C VAL A 161 -13.73 11.44 -19.89
N GLY A 162 -13.33 10.27 -20.42
CA GLY A 162 -12.20 9.50 -19.91
C GLY A 162 -10.83 10.01 -20.38
N ILE A 163 -9.75 9.55 -19.73
CA ILE A 163 -8.38 9.92 -20.09
C ILE A 163 -8.04 9.55 -21.54
N ASP A 164 -8.50 8.39 -22.02
CA ASP A 164 -8.26 7.95 -23.40
C ASP A 164 -8.90 8.91 -24.41
N SER A 165 -10.14 9.33 -24.16
CA SER A 165 -10.82 10.35 -24.97
C SER A 165 -10.05 11.68 -24.94
N MET A 166 -9.55 12.10 -23.78
CA MET A 166 -8.74 13.31 -23.67
C MET A 166 -7.42 13.24 -24.45
N LYS A 167 -6.70 12.11 -24.40
CA LYS A 167 -5.41 11.96 -25.09
C LYS A 167 -5.55 11.75 -26.60
N ASN A 168 -6.55 10.98 -27.02
CA ASN A 168 -6.62 10.46 -28.39
C ASN A 168 -7.73 11.08 -29.25
N MET A 169 -8.79 11.61 -28.64
CA MET A 169 -10.01 12.03 -29.38
C MET A 169 -10.60 13.37 -28.92
N CYS A 170 -9.91 14.18 -28.11
CA CYS A 170 -10.48 15.34 -27.44
C CYS A 170 -11.20 16.30 -28.40
N GLN A 171 -10.62 16.56 -29.57
CA GLN A 171 -11.23 17.45 -30.57
C GLN A 171 -12.64 16.99 -31.00
N THR A 172 -12.82 15.68 -31.16
CA THR A 172 -14.12 15.07 -31.47
C THR A 172 -14.99 15.04 -30.22
N SER A 173 -14.44 14.64 -29.07
CA SER A 173 -15.14 14.54 -27.79
C SER A 173 -15.80 15.86 -27.34
N LYS A 174 -15.24 17.02 -27.72
CA LYS A 174 -15.85 18.34 -27.49
C LYS A 174 -17.31 18.41 -27.95
N ALA A 175 -17.68 17.72 -29.02
CA ALA A 175 -19.05 17.70 -29.55
C ALA A 175 -20.09 17.10 -28.57
N TRP A 176 -19.67 16.38 -27.52
CA TRP A 176 -20.54 15.88 -26.45
C TRP A 176 -20.58 16.80 -25.23
N MET A 177 -19.51 17.58 -25.03
CA MET A 177 -19.31 18.42 -23.85
C MET A 177 -20.33 19.54 -23.77
N GLN A 178 -20.80 19.82 -22.56
CA GLN A 178 -21.63 20.96 -22.24
C GLN A 178 -21.42 21.45 -20.79
N VAL A 179 -21.77 22.72 -20.56
CA VAL A 179 -21.85 23.34 -19.24
C VAL A 179 -23.26 23.86 -19.02
N GLU A 180 -23.86 23.46 -17.90
CA GLU A 180 -25.18 23.89 -17.47
C GLU A 180 -25.07 24.76 -16.21
N ASP A 181 -26.16 25.37 -15.79
CA ASP A 181 -26.32 26.04 -14.49
C ASP A 181 -25.30 27.20 -14.21
N VAL A 182 -24.78 27.84 -15.28
CA VAL A 182 -23.80 28.94 -15.20
C VAL A 182 -24.41 30.19 -14.55
N LYS A 183 -25.68 30.50 -14.83
CA LYS A 183 -26.38 31.70 -14.31
C LYS A 183 -26.75 31.55 -12.84
N GLU A 184 -26.84 30.32 -12.36
CA GLU A 184 -27.13 29.93 -10.99
C GLU A 184 -25.86 29.99 -10.10
N GLY A 185 -24.70 30.32 -10.66
CA GLY A 185 -23.42 30.39 -9.94
C GLY A 185 -22.97 29.02 -9.42
N ARG A 186 -23.29 27.95 -10.15
CA ARG A 186 -22.90 26.55 -9.86
C ARG A 186 -22.77 25.73 -11.15
N PRO A 187 -21.84 26.10 -12.05
CA PRO A 187 -21.70 25.46 -13.34
C PRO A 187 -21.53 23.94 -13.22
N TYR A 188 -22.25 23.21 -14.07
CA TYR A 188 -22.36 21.75 -14.08
C TYR A 188 -21.83 21.20 -15.40
N PHE A 189 -20.70 20.50 -15.34
CA PHE A 189 -19.90 20.08 -16.49
C PHE A 189 -20.09 18.57 -16.75
N ARG A 190 -20.69 18.22 -17.88
CA ARG A 190 -20.89 16.83 -18.30
C ARG A 190 -20.99 16.67 -19.81
N VAL A 191 -20.98 15.42 -20.26
CA VAL A 191 -21.41 15.06 -21.61
C VAL A 191 -22.94 14.94 -21.70
N ARG A 192 -23.49 15.22 -22.89
CA ARG A 192 -24.94 15.13 -23.16
C ARG A 192 -25.50 13.71 -23.07
N ALA A 193 -24.73 12.74 -23.57
CA ALA A 193 -25.10 11.33 -23.68
C ALA A 193 -23.83 10.47 -23.63
N SER A 194 -24.01 9.15 -23.47
CA SER A 194 -22.93 8.17 -23.50
C SER A 194 -22.06 8.32 -24.75
N MET A 195 -20.74 8.31 -24.57
CA MET A 195 -19.76 8.40 -25.66
C MET A 195 -19.36 7.04 -26.26
N ALA A 196 -19.81 5.93 -25.67
CA ALA A 196 -19.48 4.60 -26.14
C ALA A 196 -20.19 4.30 -27.47
N ASP A 197 -19.46 3.66 -28.40
CA ASP A 197 -19.99 3.21 -29.68
C ASP A 197 -20.84 1.93 -29.49
N THR A 198 -22.05 2.10 -28.95
CA THR A 198 -22.99 1.01 -28.67
C THR A 198 -24.40 1.38 -29.11
N ALA A 199 -25.23 0.37 -29.39
CA ALA A 199 -26.63 0.58 -29.77
C ALA A 199 -27.47 1.21 -28.63
N ALA A 200 -27.01 1.13 -27.38
CA ALA A 200 -27.69 1.65 -26.21
C ALA A 200 -27.10 3.02 -25.81
N VAL A 201 -27.72 4.09 -26.30
CA VAL A 201 -27.34 5.46 -25.90
C VAL A 201 -28.07 5.83 -24.61
N THR A 202 -27.32 6.17 -23.56
CA THR A 202 -27.87 6.55 -22.26
C THR A 202 -27.60 8.02 -21.94
N LYS A 203 -28.50 8.62 -21.16
CA LYS A 203 -28.30 9.96 -20.61
C LYS A 203 -27.31 9.87 -19.44
N VAL A 204 -26.41 10.84 -19.36
CA VAL A 204 -25.42 10.95 -18.29
C VAL A 204 -25.95 11.95 -17.25
N GLU A 205 -26.32 11.47 -16.07
CA GLU A 205 -26.90 12.32 -15.00
C GLU A 205 -25.84 12.99 -14.12
N GLY A 206 -24.74 12.29 -13.82
CA GLY A 206 -23.61 12.81 -13.04
C GLY A 206 -22.91 14.01 -13.69
N GLY A 207 -22.17 14.76 -12.88
CA GLY A 207 -21.51 15.98 -13.32
C GLY A 207 -20.33 16.36 -12.44
N ASN A 208 -19.33 16.93 -13.09
CA ASN A 208 -18.33 17.73 -12.40
C ASN A 208 -18.94 19.11 -12.16
N PHE A 209 -18.53 19.80 -11.11
CA PHE A 209 -19.06 21.12 -10.77
C PHE A 209 -17.96 22.03 -10.24
N SER A 210 -18.22 23.33 -10.30
CA SER A 210 -17.46 24.31 -9.52
C SER A 210 -18.40 25.35 -8.90
N ILE A 211 -18.01 25.90 -7.75
CA ILE A 211 -18.69 27.00 -7.06
C ILE A 211 -17.62 27.97 -6.55
N GLY A 212 -17.83 29.28 -6.74
CA GLY A 212 -16.99 30.34 -6.16
C GLY A 212 -17.78 31.20 -5.18
N CYS A 213 -17.21 31.47 -4.00
CA CYS A 213 -17.84 32.29 -2.95
C CYS A 213 -16.84 33.26 -2.31
N LEU A 214 -17.30 34.45 -1.94
CA LEU A 214 -16.58 35.37 -1.04
C LEU A 214 -16.67 34.88 0.42
N ALA A 215 -15.86 35.47 1.30
CA ALA A 215 -15.81 35.13 2.72
C ALA A 215 -17.15 35.26 3.47
N ASP A 216 -18.08 36.09 3.00
CA ASP A 216 -19.42 36.24 3.57
C ASP A 216 -20.45 35.24 3.01
N GLY A 217 -20.05 34.41 2.05
CA GLY A 217 -20.88 33.44 1.33
C GLY A 217 -21.54 33.98 0.06
N THR A 218 -21.24 35.21 -0.35
CA THR A 218 -21.72 35.77 -1.61
C THR A 218 -21.15 34.98 -2.79
N ARG A 219 -22.02 34.47 -3.66
CA ARG A 219 -21.62 33.72 -4.87
C ARG A 219 -20.93 34.63 -5.88
N ILE A 220 -19.87 34.10 -6.49
CA ILE A 220 -19.11 34.78 -7.54
C ILE A 220 -19.56 34.24 -8.90
N GLN A 221 -19.70 35.13 -9.89
CA GLN A 221 -20.09 34.75 -11.24
C GLN A 221 -18.95 33.94 -11.90
N PRO A 222 -19.24 32.74 -12.43
CA PRO A 222 -18.25 31.93 -13.13
C PRO A 222 -18.01 32.41 -14.56
N VAL A 223 -16.78 32.21 -15.02
CA VAL A 223 -16.38 32.18 -16.44
C VAL A 223 -16.01 30.75 -16.79
N VAL A 224 -16.75 30.15 -17.71
CA VAL A 224 -16.61 28.76 -18.16
C VAL A 224 -16.12 28.65 -19.60
N ASP A 225 -16.08 29.77 -20.32
CA ASP A 225 -15.58 29.87 -21.69
C ASP A 225 -14.13 30.38 -21.70
N PRO A 226 -13.14 29.55 -22.08
CA PRO A 226 -11.74 29.97 -22.09
C PRO A 226 -11.47 31.14 -23.04
N THR A 227 -12.27 31.33 -24.10
CA THR A 227 -12.10 32.44 -25.03
C THR A 227 -12.46 33.79 -24.40
N VAL A 228 -13.27 33.81 -23.34
CA VAL A 228 -13.54 35.04 -22.57
C VAL A 228 -12.30 35.48 -21.80
N VAL A 229 -11.54 34.54 -21.24
CA VAL A 229 -10.33 34.81 -20.45
C VAL A 229 -9.11 35.06 -21.33
N PHE A 230 -8.85 34.17 -22.29
CA PHE A 230 -7.62 34.16 -23.08
C PHE A 230 -7.76 34.77 -24.47
N SER A 231 -8.99 35.11 -24.90
CA SER A 231 -9.27 35.67 -26.23
C SER A 231 -8.69 34.77 -27.34
N TYR A 232 -7.81 35.31 -28.18
CA TYR A 232 -7.12 34.59 -29.25
C TYR A 232 -5.93 33.74 -28.76
N ASP A 233 -5.48 33.87 -27.51
CA ASP A 233 -4.32 33.13 -27.00
C ASP A 233 -4.70 31.68 -26.62
N THR A 234 -4.73 30.81 -27.62
CA THR A 234 -5.01 29.38 -27.44
C THR A 234 -3.88 28.63 -26.74
N SER A 235 -2.73 29.27 -26.47
CA SER A 235 -1.67 28.67 -25.63
C SER A 235 -2.00 28.73 -24.14
N LEU A 236 -3.04 29.49 -23.76
CA LEU A 236 -3.47 29.73 -22.38
C LEU A 236 -2.42 30.44 -21.53
N GLN A 237 -1.43 31.09 -22.14
CA GLN A 237 -0.36 31.76 -21.41
C GLN A 237 -0.81 33.11 -20.88
N LYS A 238 -1.44 33.94 -21.71
CA LYS A 238 -1.83 35.31 -21.36
C LYS A 238 -3.34 35.48 -21.29
N PRO A 239 -3.89 36.05 -20.21
CA PRO A 239 -5.31 36.28 -20.06
C PRO A 239 -5.75 37.54 -20.84
N ILE A 240 -5.55 37.55 -22.16
CA ILE A 240 -5.75 38.72 -23.03
C ILE A 240 -7.15 39.34 -22.85
N GLY A 241 -8.18 38.50 -22.71
CA GLY A 241 -9.53 38.98 -22.47
C GLY A 241 -9.66 39.78 -21.18
N PHE A 242 -8.99 39.33 -20.11
CA PHE A 242 -8.94 40.04 -18.84
C PHE A 242 -8.01 41.27 -18.88
N GLU A 243 -6.91 41.22 -19.64
CA GLU A 243 -6.01 42.36 -19.85
C GLU A 243 -6.73 43.54 -20.54
N GLU A 244 -7.51 43.25 -21.59
CA GLU A 244 -8.10 44.27 -22.46
C GLU A 244 -9.43 44.85 -21.95
N THR A 245 -10.10 44.19 -21.00
CA THR A 245 -11.44 44.60 -20.53
C THR A 245 -11.53 44.71 -19.01
N ALA A 246 -12.34 45.63 -18.49
CA ALA A 246 -12.61 45.69 -17.05
C ALA A 246 -13.32 44.40 -16.59
N LEU A 247 -13.11 43.97 -15.35
CA LEU A 247 -13.63 42.69 -14.88
C LEU A 247 -15.16 42.59 -15.02
N LYS A 248 -15.87 43.66 -14.69
CA LYS A 248 -17.34 43.70 -14.81
C LYS A 248 -17.81 43.50 -16.25
N GLU A 249 -17.08 44.03 -17.22
CA GLU A 249 -17.38 43.86 -18.64
C GLU A 249 -17.02 42.45 -19.11
N LEU A 250 -15.90 41.90 -18.64
CA LEU A 250 -15.49 40.51 -18.88
C LEU A 250 -16.58 39.52 -18.44
N LEU A 251 -17.08 39.66 -17.21
CA LEU A 251 -18.11 38.79 -16.63
C LEU A 251 -19.48 38.91 -17.32
N ALA A 252 -19.72 40.00 -18.04
CA ALA A 252 -20.95 40.23 -18.80
C ALA A 252 -20.89 39.70 -20.25
N LYS A 253 -19.72 39.25 -20.72
CA LYS A 253 -19.59 38.65 -22.06
C LYS A 253 -20.44 37.39 -22.18
N GLU A 254 -21.01 37.18 -23.36
CA GLU A 254 -21.67 35.93 -23.69
C GLU A 254 -20.64 34.78 -23.69
N GLN A 255 -21.01 33.65 -23.09
CA GLN A 255 -20.12 32.51 -22.91
C GLN A 255 -20.63 31.31 -23.69
N ILE A 256 -19.74 30.65 -24.43
CA ILE A 256 -20.05 29.41 -25.14
C ILE A 256 -19.95 28.23 -24.16
N THR A 257 -21.07 27.54 -23.96
CA THR A 257 -21.18 26.44 -23.00
C THR A 257 -21.22 25.06 -23.65
N MET A 258 -20.93 24.94 -24.95
CA MET A 258 -21.03 23.69 -25.71
C MET A 258 -19.92 23.60 -26.76
N ASN A 259 -19.58 22.37 -27.17
CA ASN A 259 -18.66 22.10 -28.28
C ASN A 259 -17.21 22.60 -28.08
N GLN A 260 -16.82 22.87 -26.83
CA GLN A 260 -15.45 23.24 -26.48
C GLN A 260 -15.05 22.65 -25.12
N LEU A 261 -13.75 22.61 -24.85
CA LEU A 261 -13.24 22.25 -23.53
C LEU A 261 -13.41 23.47 -22.62
N PRO A 262 -14.23 23.37 -21.56
CA PRO A 262 -14.53 24.52 -20.72
C PRO A 262 -13.37 24.86 -19.78
N CYS A 263 -13.38 26.08 -19.26
CA CYS A 263 -12.56 26.50 -18.12
C CYS A 263 -13.43 26.65 -16.86
N SER A 264 -12.83 27.03 -15.74
CA SER A 264 -13.55 27.43 -14.53
C SER A 264 -12.79 28.56 -13.85
N PHE A 265 -13.20 29.80 -14.09
CA PHE A 265 -12.67 31.00 -13.45
C PHE A 265 -13.74 31.76 -12.67
N TYR A 266 -13.32 32.47 -11.63
CA TYR A 266 -14.13 33.34 -10.78
C TYR A 266 -13.43 34.68 -10.64
N GLY A 267 -14.18 35.77 -10.77
CA GLY A 267 -13.61 37.11 -10.70
C GLY A 267 -14.33 38.03 -9.73
N THR A 268 -13.56 38.82 -8.98
CA THR A 268 -14.08 39.83 -8.05
C THR A 268 -13.19 41.09 -8.02
N GLU A 269 -13.75 42.22 -7.58
CA GLU A 269 -13.02 43.47 -7.36
C GLU A 269 -12.95 43.79 -5.85
N ALA A 270 -11.87 44.44 -5.42
CA ALA A 270 -11.67 44.85 -4.04
C ALA A 270 -11.01 46.23 -3.96
N ASP A 271 -11.42 47.03 -2.99
CA ASP A 271 -10.71 48.23 -2.52
C ASP A 271 -10.14 47.90 -1.15
N LEU A 272 -8.82 47.76 -1.08
CA LEU A 272 -8.11 47.26 0.09
C LEU A 272 -7.30 48.38 0.74
N ALA A 273 -7.56 48.66 2.01
CA ALA A 273 -6.67 49.46 2.84
C ALA A 273 -5.32 48.74 3.05
N ALA A 274 -4.35 49.44 3.63
CA ALA A 274 -3.05 48.86 3.96
C ALA A 274 -3.22 47.65 4.90
N ASN A 275 -2.64 46.50 4.53
CA ASN A 275 -2.76 45.20 5.21
C ASN A 275 -4.17 44.59 5.22
N GLU A 276 -5.12 45.13 4.47
CA GLU A 276 -6.43 44.50 4.29
C GLU A 276 -6.34 43.38 3.25
N SER A 277 -7.17 42.35 3.43
CA SER A 277 -7.20 41.18 2.55
C SER A 277 -8.59 40.96 1.96
N ILE A 278 -8.63 40.55 0.69
CA ILE A 278 -9.81 39.87 0.13
C ILE A 278 -9.59 38.36 0.18
N CYS A 279 -10.64 37.62 0.53
CA CYS A 279 -10.65 36.17 0.61
C CYS A 279 -11.83 35.59 -0.17
N PHE A 280 -11.57 34.54 -0.95
CA PHE A 280 -12.59 33.77 -1.64
C PHE A 280 -12.23 32.29 -1.72
N TYR A 281 -13.26 31.49 -1.97
CA TYR A 281 -13.23 30.03 -1.95
C TYR A 281 -13.73 29.49 -3.27
N GLU A 282 -13.01 28.52 -3.82
CA GLU A 282 -13.43 27.69 -4.94
C GLU A 282 -13.63 26.25 -4.46
N ILE A 283 -14.75 25.66 -4.87
CA ILE A 283 -15.14 24.29 -4.52
C ILE A 283 -15.34 23.57 -5.83
N ILE A 284 -14.44 22.64 -6.16
CA ILE A 284 -14.43 21.96 -7.45
C ILE A 284 -14.48 20.45 -7.21
N GLY A 285 -15.45 19.77 -7.79
CA GLY A 285 -15.73 18.38 -7.43
C GLY A 285 -16.60 17.63 -8.41
N GLN A 286 -16.98 16.42 -8.00
CA GLN A 286 -17.94 15.57 -8.72
C GLN A 286 -19.15 15.29 -7.84
N VAL A 287 -20.31 15.17 -8.48
CA VAL A 287 -21.56 14.75 -7.86
C VAL A 287 -22.33 13.83 -8.81
N GLU A 288 -23.12 12.92 -8.25
CA GLU A 288 -23.86 11.93 -9.04
C GLU A 288 -25.11 12.48 -9.72
N ASN A 289 -25.68 13.56 -9.21
CA ASN A 289 -26.84 14.23 -9.80
C ASN A 289 -26.95 15.69 -9.35
N LYS A 290 -27.82 16.45 -10.03
CA LYS A 290 -28.02 17.88 -9.76
C LYS A 290 -28.72 18.13 -8.42
N GLU A 291 -29.53 17.20 -7.93
CA GLU A 291 -30.31 17.34 -6.69
C GLU A 291 -29.40 17.42 -5.48
N LEU A 292 -28.39 16.54 -5.42
CA LEU A 292 -27.34 16.58 -4.39
C LEU A 292 -26.55 17.88 -4.43
N LEU A 293 -26.19 18.37 -5.63
CA LEU A 293 -25.49 19.66 -5.77
C LEU A 293 -26.37 20.84 -5.33
N LYS A 294 -27.65 20.84 -5.67
CA LYS A 294 -28.61 21.86 -5.22
C LYS A 294 -28.73 21.87 -3.71
N ALA A 295 -28.80 20.71 -3.08
CA ALA A 295 -28.86 20.57 -1.63
C ALA A 295 -27.59 21.11 -0.95
N TYR A 296 -26.41 20.77 -1.48
CA TYR A 296 -25.15 21.31 -1.00
C TYR A 296 -25.06 22.84 -1.17
N ALA A 297 -25.43 23.33 -2.37
CA ALA A 297 -25.41 24.74 -2.71
C ALA A 297 -26.39 25.60 -1.89
N ALA A 298 -27.41 24.99 -1.27
CA ALA A 298 -28.34 25.69 -0.38
C ALA A 298 -27.75 26.02 1.00
N LYS A 299 -26.61 25.41 1.36
CA LYS A 299 -25.88 25.72 2.61
C LYS A 299 -25.30 27.14 2.55
N LYS A 300 -25.05 27.72 3.73
CA LYS A 300 -24.33 28.99 3.85
C LYS A 300 -22.82 28.72 3.71
N LEU A 301 -22.31 28.82 2.49
CA LEU A 301 -20.91 28.56 2.13
C LEU A 301 -20.03 29.79 2.40
N ASP A 302 -19.87 30.15 3.68
CA ASP A 302 -19.06 31.29 4.13
C ASP A 302 -17.72 30.86 4.77
N ALA A 303 -16.92 31.83 5.22
CA ALA A 303 -15.63 31.56 5.86
C ALA A 303 -15.76 30.70 7.13
N VAL A 304 -16.87 30.79 7.87
CA VAL A 304 -17.10 29.97 9.07
C VAL A 304 -17.24 28.50 8.66
N TYR A 305 -18.02 28.22 7.62
CA TYR A 305 -18.18 26.87 7.08
C TYR A 305 -16.83 26.30 6.60
N PHE A 306 -16.09 27.04 5.77
CA PHE A 306 -14.83 26.51 5.21
C PHE A 306 -13.72 26.37 6.23
N ASN A 307 -13.62 27.26 7.21
CA ASN A 307 -12.65 27.11 8.30
C ASN A 307 -12.98 25.89 9.17
N ALA A 308 -14.28 25.62 9.42
CA ALA A 308 -14.71 24.40 10.11
C ALA A 308 -14.36 23.14 9.30
N LYS A 309 -14.56 23.16 7.98
CA LYS A 309 -14.22 22.03 7.10
C LYS A 309 -12.72 21.80 6.95
N ALA A 310 -11.91 22.86 6.90
CA ALA A 310 -10.45 22.73 6.93
C ALA A 310 -9.98 22.10 8.24
N LYS A 311 -10.54 22.54 9.38
CA LYS A 311 -10.25 21.96 10.69
C LYS A 311 -10.69 20.49 10.79
N GLU A 312 -11.88 20.15 10.27
CA GLU A 312 -12.35 18.76 10.20
C GLU A 312 -11.38 17.89 9.37
N ALA A 313 -10.82 18.41 8.27
CA ALA A 313 -9.85 17.68 7.44
C ALA A 313 -8.52 17.42 8.17
N GLU A 314 -8.04 18.38 8.99
CA GLU A 314 -6.86 18.23 9.86
C GLU A 314 -7.14 17.22 10.99
N GLU A 315 -8.27 17.38 11.71
CA GLU A 315 -8.66 16.51 12.83
C GLU A 315 -8.85 15.04 12.39
N LEU A 316 -9.33 14.80 11.17
CA LEU A 316 -9.48 13.44 10.62
C LEU A 316 -8.15 12.69 10.56
N VAL A 317 -7.10 13.31 10.03
CA VAL A 317 -5.78 12.66 9.91
C VAL A 317 -5.04 12.61 11.25
N GLU A 318 -5.21 13.61 12.12
CA GLU A 318 -4.71 13.57 13.50
C GLU A 318 -5.33 12.40 14.29
N HIS A 319 -6.66 12.23 14.20
CA HIS A 319 -7.35 11.12 14.85
C HIS A 319 -6.90 9.77 14.28
N LEU A 320 -6.83 9.66 12.95
CA LEU A 320 -6.40 8.46 12.26
C LEU A 320 -4.99 8.03 12.70
N CYS A 321 -4.06 8.98 12.82
CA CYS A 321 -2.65 8.71 13.14
C CYS A 321 -2.35 8.70 14.64
N SER A 322 -3.34 8.96 15.50
CA SER A 322 -3.15 8.99 16.96
C SER A 322 -2.64 7.66 17.53
N GLY A 323 -2.92 6.55 16.84
CA GLY A 323 -2.51 5.21 17.23
C GLY A 323 -0.99 4.97 17.23
N ILE A 324 -0.21 5.81 16.56
CA ILE A 324 1.28 5.75 16.53
C ILE A 324 1.93 6.96 17.20
N ALA A 325 1.17 7.78 17.92
CA ALA A 325 1.70 9.01 18.53
C ALA A 325 2.98 8.73 19.33
N THR A 326 4.03 9.51 19.02
CA THR A 326 5.38 9.32 19.53
C THR A 326 5.94 10.67 19.95
N GLU A 327 6.64 10.70 21.10
CA GLU A 327 7.27 11.90 21.65
C GLU A 327 8.71 11.55 22.04
N THR A 328 9.68 12.08 21.28
CA THR A 328 11.12 11.87 21.47
C THR A 328 11.88 13.20 21.50
N ALA A 329 13.22 13.13 21.56
CA ALA A 329 14.08 14.29 21.35
C ALA A 329 14.01 14.86 19.91
N SER A 330 13.58 14.06 18.93
CA SER A 330 13.54 14.46 17.51
C SER A 330 12.10 14.68 17.05
N LYS A 331 11.74 15.94 16.79
CA LYS A 331 10.42 16.29 16.24
C LYS A 331 10.23 15.79 14.81
N ASP A 332 11.29 15.72 14.03
CA ASP A 332 11.25 15.16 12.68
C ASP A 332 10.97 13.65 12.71
N PHE A 333 11.53 12.92 13.68
CA PHE A 333 11.22 11.50 13.90
C PHE A 333 9.75 11.30 14.33
N ASP A 334 9.29 12.10 15.29
CA ASP A 334 7.91 12.04 15.79
C ASP A 334 6.88 12.29 14.64
N ALA A 335 7.14 13.29 13.79
CA ALA A 335 6.32 13.60 12.62
C ALA A 335 6.37 12.48 11.57
N TYR A 336 7.57 11.96 11.28
CA TYR A 336 7.75 10.85 10.34
C TYR A 336 6.99 9.58 10.76
N CYS A 337 6.86 9.31 12.06
CA CYS A 337 6.01 8.22 12.56
C CYS A 337 4.56 8.36 12.09
N GLN A 338 3.97 9.55 12.24
CA GLN A 338 2.56 9.80 11.90
C GLN A 338 2.33 9.73 10.38
N TYR A 339 3.16 10.40 9.58
CA TYR A 339 3.06 10.36 8.12
C TYR A 339 3.26 8.94 7.57
N THR A 340 4.23 8.20 8.10
CA THR A 340 4.48 6.81 7.69
C THR A 340 3.30 5.90 8.02
N TYR A 341 2.64 6.10 9.17
CA TYR A 341 1.43 5.37 9.52
C TYR A 341 0.25 5.70 8.61
N MET A 342 0.03 6.98 8.30
CA MET A 342 -0.98 7.39 7.32
C MET A 342 -0.74 6.74 5.96
N ASP A 343 0.50 6.74 5.46
CA ASP A 343 0.83 6.14 4.16
C ASP A 343 0.66 4.61 4.17
N ASN A 344 0.91 3.95 5.32
CA ASN A 344 0.59 2.54 5.51
C ASN A 344 -0.94 2.29 5.44
N VAL A 345 -1.73 3.14 6.09
CA VAL A 345 -3.19 3.12 6.03
C VAL A 345 -3.71 3.34 4.61
N LEU A 346 -3.16 4.27 3.84
CA LEU A 346 -3.61 4.51 2.46
C LEU A 346 -3.35 3.31 1.54
N ARG A 347 -2.30 2.53 1.80
CA ARG A 347 -1.97 1.36 0.96
C ARG A 347 -2.63 0.06 1.44
N GLY A 348 -2.83 -0.13 2.75
CA GLY A 348 -3.44 -1.33 3.36
C GLY A 348 -4.92 -1.19 3.76
N GLY A 349 -5.36 0.03 4.02
CA GLY A 349 -6.64 0.40 4.62
C GLY A 349 -6.58 0.58 6.14
N TYR A 350 -7.53 1.31 6.71
CA TYR A 350 -7.73 1.44 8.15
C TYR A 350 -8.86 0.52 8.64
N PRO A 351 -8.60 -0.38 9.61
CA PRO A 351 -9.61 -1.32 10.08
C PRO A 351 -10.68 -0.62 10.94
N ILE A 352 -11.94 -0.86 10.62
CA ILE A 352 -13.11 -0.47 11.41
C ILE A 352 -14.01 -1.67 11.68
N LYS A 353 -14.84 -1.56 12.72
CA LYS A 353 -15.92 -2.53 12.97
C LYS A 353 -17.19 -2.05 12.26
N LEU A 354 -17.74 -2.90 11.41
CA LEU A 354 -19.09 -2.74 10.87
C LEU A 354 -20.02 -3.77 11.50
N GLY A 355 -21.13 -3.30 12.07
CA GLY A 355 -22.05 -4.13 12.83
C GLY A 355 -21.37 -4.76 14.05
N ASN A 356 -21.82 -5.95 14.43
CA ASN A 356 -21.34 -6.63 15.64
C ASN A 356 -19.99 -7.34 15.44
N HIS A 357 -19.72 -7.84 14.22
CA HIS A 357 -18.64 -8.81 14.00
C HIS A 357 -17.84 -8.64 12.69
N LYS A 358 -18.11 -7.64 11.85
CA LYS A 358 -17.40 -7.49 10.57
C LYS A 358 -16.23 -6.51 10.72
N ILE A 359 -15.07 -6.90 10.23
CA ILE A 359 -13.95 -5.99 10.03
C ILE A 359 -14.01 -5.49 8.59
N PHE A 360 -13.94 -4.17 8.42
CA PHE A 360 -13.92 -3.50 7.13
C PHE A 360 -12.73 -2.54 7.07
N TYR A 361 -12.23 -2.27 5.87
CA TYR A 361 -11.07 -1.41 5.67
C TYR A 361 -11.44 -0.21 4.82
N VAL A 362 -11.37 0.99 5.40
CA VAL A 362 -11.57 2.26 4.70
C VAL A 362 -10.25 2.82 4.17
N TYR A 363 -10.33 3.72 3.19
CA TYR A 363 -9.23 4.54 2.64
C TYR A 363 -8.12 3.80 1.88
N SER A 364 -8.21 2.46 1.73
CA SER A 364 -7.20 1.71 0.99
C SER A 364 -7.20 2.06 -0.50
N ARG A 365 -6.03 2.10 -1.13
CA ARG A 365 -5.88 2.29 -2.58
C ARG A 365 -4.56 1.75 -3.11
N LYS A 366 -4.52 1.39 -4.39
CA LYS A 366 -3.28 1.05 -5.08
C LYS A 366 -2.42 2.32 -5.27
N HIS A 367 -1.11 2.11 -5.22
CA HIS A 367 -0.09 3.15 -5.17
C HIS A 367 0.30 3.65 -6.58
N GLY A 368 -0.69 4.10 -7.34
CA GLY A 368 -0.50 4.83 -8.60
C GLY A 368 -0.42 6.33 -8.36
N ASP A 369 0.53 7.01 -8.98
CA ASP A 369 0.76 8.44 -8.82
C ASP A 369 1.45 9.01 -10.07
N LEU A 370 1.89 10.27 -10.04
CA LEU A 370 2.54 10.90 -11.20
C LEU A 370 3.92 10.29 -11.52
N GLU A 371 4.62 9.72 -10.53
CA GLU A 371 5.93 9.06 -10.67
C GLU A 371 5.78 7.53 -10.90
N ARG A 372 4.59 6.96 -10.62
CA ARG A 372 4.14 5.59 -10.96
C ARG A 372 2.87 5.60 -11.82
N ASP A 373 2.95 6.25 -12.95
CA ASP A 373 1.83 6.46 -13.90
C ASP A 373 1.26 5.15 -14.50
N TYR A 374 2.08 4.09 -14.51
CA TYR A 374 1.72 2.74 -14.94
C TYR A 374 0.78 2.00 -13.96
N ASN A 375 0.72 2.40 -12.69
CA ASN A 375 -0.13 1.77 -11.69
C ASN A 375 -1.56 2.34 -11.73
N TYR A 376 -2.55 1.49 -12.05
CA TYR A 376 -3.96 1.88 -12.03
C TYR A 376 -4.52 1.83 -10.60
N PHE A 377 -4.83 2.98 -10.04
CA PHE A 377 -5.46 3.12 -8.72
C PHE A 377 -6.97 3.36 -8.82
N SER A 378 -7.72 3.00 -7.79
CA SER A 378 -9.13 3.34 -7.62
C SER A 378 -9.42 3.70 -6.15
N MET A 379 -10.27 4.70 -5.95
CA MET A 379 -10.78 5.25 -4.68
C MET A 379 -12.28 5.49 -4.81
N LEU A 380 -13.11 4.51 -4.45
CA LEU A 380 -14.53 4.55 -4.77
C LEU A 380 -15.21 5.82 -4.22
N PRO A 381 -15.98 6.57 -5.03
CA PRO A 381 -16.64 7.80 -4.61
C PRO A 381 -17.93 7.51 -3.84
N GLU A 382 -17.81 6.78 -2.73
CA GLU A 382 -18.91 6.37 -1.86
C GLU A 382 -18.53 6.54 -0.38
N PHE A 383 -19.53 6.51 0.51
CA PHE A 383 -19.27 6.35 1.94
C PHE A 383 -18.56 5.03 2.20
N TYR A 384 -17.78 4.98 3.28
CA TYR A 384 -16.92 3.84 3.61
C TYR A 384 -16.00 3.48 2.43
N SER A 385 -15.42 4.51 1.81
CA SER A 385 -14.61 4.36 0.60
C SER A 385 -13.45 3.38 0.80
N GLN A 386 -13.24 2.58 -0.23
CA GLN A 386 -12.18 1.59 -0.35
C GLN A 386 -11.69 1.56 -1.80
N GLY A 387 -10.61 0.84 -2.04
CA GLY A 387 -9.94 0.78 -3.33
C GLY A 387 -9.34 -0.59 -3.61
N ASN A 388 -8.66 -0.69 -4.74
CA ASN A 388 -7.98 -1.91 -5.16
C ASN A 388 -6.58 -2.05 -4.51
N GLY A 389 -6.06 -3.28 -4.49
CA GLY A 389 -4.69 -3.55 -4.06
C GLY A 389 -4.12 -4.83 -4.69
N ASN A 390 -2.81 -5.05 -4.54
CA ASN A 390 -2.21 -6.33 -4.85
C ASN A 390 -1.99 -7.14 -3.56
N PHE A 391 -1.97 -8.47 -3.68
CA PHE A 391 -1.86 -9.41 -2.56
C PHE A 391 -0.70 -9.05 -1.62
N ARG A 392 0.52 -8.97 -2.15
CA ARG A 392 1.73 -8.67 -1.35
C ARG A 392 1.60 -7.34 -0.62
N ASP A 393 1.16 -6.31 -1.33
CA ASP A 393 1.08 -4.95 -0.81
C ASP A 393 0.15 -4.89 0.40
N VAL A 394 -1.10 -5.34 0.23
CA VAL A 394 -2.12 -5.28 1.29
C VAL A 394 -1.74 -6.22 2.44
N ASN A 395 -1.21 -7.41 2.15
CA ASN A 395 -0.77 -8.36 3.17
C ASN A 395 0.32 -7.77 4.05
N GLN A 396 1.36 -7.19 3.43
CA GLN A 396 2.41 -6.52 4.17
C GLN A 396 1.87 -5.34 4.97
N ASN A 397 1.13 -4.41 4.37
CA ASN A 397 0.66 -3.21 5.07
C ASN A 397 -0.23 -3.52 6.28
N ARG A 398 -0.94 -4.66 6.26
CA ARG A 398 -1.81 -5.11 7.35
C ARG A 398 -1.12 -5.95 8.42
N ARG A 399 0.22 -6.10 8.36
CA ARG A 399 0.99 -6.94 9.29
C ARG A 399 0.76 -6.59 10.75
N CYS A 400 0.78 -5.29 11.08
CA CYS A 400 0.67 -4.81 12.47
C CYS A 400 -0.75 -4.36 12.84
N ASP A 401 -1.78 -4.68 12.04
CA ASP A 401 -3.15 -4.27 12.34
C ASP A 401 -3.62 -4.82 13.69
N THR A 402 -3.30 -6.08 14.00
CA THR A 402 -3.66 -6.70 15.28
C THR A 402 -2.98 -6.01 16.46
N PHE A 403 -1.77 -5.48 16.27
CA PHE A 403 -1.13 -4.63 17.28
C PHE A 403 -1.89 -3.32 17.47
N PHE A 404 -2.13 -2.53 16.43
CA PHE A 404 -2.81 -1.22 16.59
C PHE A 404 -4.30 -1.32 16.93
N ALA A 405 -4.95 -2.38 16.47
CA ALA A 405 -6.37 -2.64 16.60
C ALA A 405 -6.59 -4.11 16.99
N PRO A 406 -6.40 -4.48 18.28
CA PRO A 406 -6.52 -5.88 18.75
C PRO A 406 -7.83 -6.57 18.36
N PHE A 407 -8.91 -5.80 18.13
CA PHE A 407 -10.19 -6.31 17.68
C PHE A 407 -10.20 -6.90 16.27
N VAL A 408 -9.20 -6.61 15.43
CA VAL A 408 -9.00 -7.25 14.12
C VAL A 408 -8.76 -8.75 14.29
N GLY A 409 -8.08 -9.13 15.38
CA GLY A 409 -7.78 -10.51 15.73
C GLY A 409 -7.08 -11.24 14.58
N ARG A 410 -7.71 -12.31 14.08
CA ARG A 410 -7.18 -13.20 13.04
C ARG A 410 -7.73 -12.95 11.63
N GLU A 411 -8.49 -11.88 11.41
CA GLU A 411 -9.21 -11.68 10.15
C GLU A 411 -8.27 -11.56 8.94
N ASN A 412 -7.13 -10.90 9.09
CA ASN A 412 -6.13 -10.81 8.02
C ASN A 412 -5.50 -12.18 7.72
N ILE A 413 -5.16 -12.97 8.75
CA ILE A 413 -4.67 -14.35 8.58
C ILE A 413 -5.71 -15.17 7.81
N LYS A 414 -6.97 -15.13 8.23
CA LYS A 414 -8.08 -15.81 7.55
C LYS A 414 -8.21 -15.38 6.10
N THR A 415 -8.16 -14.07 5.83
CA THR A 415 -8.27 -13.52 4.47
C THR A 415 -7.17 -14.05 3.56
N PHE A 416 -5.91 -13.89 3.93
CA PHE A 416 -4.80 -14.21 3.03
C PHE A 416 -4.54 -15.72 2.90
N TYR A 417 -4.73 -16.52 3.97
CA TYR A 417 -4.66 -17.98 3.85
C TYR A 417 -5.85 -18.57 3.09
N SER A 418 -7.02 -17.91 3.11
CA SER A 418 -8.17 -18.32 2.30
C SER A 418 -7.97 -18.08 0.80
N LEU A 419 -7.09 -17.14 0.44
CA LEU A 419 -6.68 -16.85 -0.93
C LEU A 419 -5.60 -17.82 -1.46
N ILE A 420 -4.99 -18.65 -0.61
CA ILE A 420 -4.02 -19.65 -1.03
C ILE A 420 -4.74 -20.79 -1.76
N GLN A 421 -4.28 -21.07 -2.99
CA GLN A 421 -4.70 -22.15 -3.88
C GLN A 421 -4.15 -23.50 -3.41
N LEU A 422 -4.75 -24.62 -3.87
CA LEU A 422 -4.25 -25.97 -3.58
C LEU A 422 -2.87 -26.27 -4.18
N ASP A 423 -2.45 -25.52 -5.20
CA ASP A 423 -1.12 -25.59 -5.82
C ASP A 423 -0.05 -24.74 -5.08
N GLY A 424 -0.45 -24.06 -4.00
CA GLY A 424 0.43 -23.24 -3.17
C GLY A 424 0.67 -21.82 -3.69
N TYR A 425 -0.04 -21.36 -4.72
CA TYR A 425 -0.01 -19.97 -5.20
C TYR A 425 -1.24 -19.18 -4.71
N ASN A 426 -1.41 -17.96 -5.22
CA ASN A 426 -2.53 -17.06 -4.90
C ASN A 426 -2.81 -16.10 -6.07
N PRO A 427 -4.01 -15.48 -6.10
CA PRO A 427 -4.31 -14.39 -7.02
C PRO A 427 -3.41 -13.17 -6.76
N LEU A 428 -3.17 -12.37 -7.81
CA LEU A 428 -2.42 -11.11 -7.71
C LEU A 428 -3.26 -9.99 -7.08
N GLY A 429 -4.48 -9.79 -7.56
CA GLY A 429 -5.35 -8.68 -7.16
C GLY A 429 -6.17 -9.02 -5.92
N VAL A 430 -6.30 -8.04 -5.02
CA VAL A 430 -7.27 -7.99 -3.93
C VAL A 430 -8.22 -6.83 -4.26
N GLU A 431 -9.42 -7.18 -4.69
CA GLU A 431 -10.47 -6.22 -5.09
C GLU A 431 -11.27 -5.74 -3.87
N LYS A 432 -12.11 -4.72 -4.09
CA LYS A 432 -13.04 -4.15 -3.09
C LYS A 432 -13.82 -5.24 -2.34
N LEU A 433 -13.99 -5.09 -1.03
CA LEU A 433 -14.80 -5.97 -0.21
C LEU A 433 -16.30 -5.72 -0.46
N THR A 434 -17.02 -6.80 -0.74
CA THR A 434 -18.46 -6.80 -0.99
C THR A 434 -19.14 -7.81 -0.10
N TYR A 435 -20.39 -7.55 0.22
CA TYR A 435 -21.24 -8.41 1.03
C TYR A 435 -22.47 -8.84 0.22
N GLN A 436 -23.08 -9.93 0.64
CA GLN A 436 -24.32 -10.44 0.08
C GLN A 436 -25.13 -11.11 1.18
N VAL A 437 -26.45 -10.92 1.17
CA VAL A 437 -27.36 -11.61 2.10
C VAL A 437 -27.85 -12.89 1.41
N ALA A 438 -27.75 -14.02 2.11
CA ALA A 438 -28.31 -15.29 1.65
C ALA A 438 -29.84 -15.18 1.48
N GLU A 439 -30.39 -15.86 0.47
CA GLU A 439 -31.81 -15.76 0.09
C GLU A 439 -32.77 -15.97 1.29
N GLU A 440 -32.54 -17.02 2.06
CA GLU A 440 -33.29 -17.37 3.27
C GLU A 440 -33.20 -16.34 4.41
N LYS A 441 -32.10 -15.56 4.50
CA LYS A 441 -31.94 -14.48 5.48
C LYS A 441 -32.58 -13.17 5.01
N ALA A 442 -32.59 -12.91 3.70
CA ALA A 442 -33.12 -11.69 3.12
C ALA A 442 -34.63 -11.55 3.36
N GLU A 443 -35.38 -12.64 3.22
CA GLU A 443 -36.83 -12.67 3.51
C GLU A 443 -37.12 -12.43 5.00
N SER A 444 -36.32 -13.03 5.89
CA SER A 444 -36.46 -12.89 7.33
C SER A 444 -36.18 -11.46 7.81
N LEU A 445 -35.21 -10.77 7.20
CA LEU A 445 -34.90 -9.36 7.50
C LEU A 445 -36.08 -8.43 7.18
N LEU A 446 -36.81 -8.69 6.10
CA LEU A 446 -37.93 -7.85 5.67
C LEU A 446 -39.16 -8.01 6.58
N ALA A 447 -39.40 -9.22 7.10
CA ALA A 447 -40.47 -9.47 8.06
C ALA A 447 -40.31 -8.65 9.36
N LEU A 448 -39.07 -8.32 9.75
CA LEU A 448 -38.80 -7.48 10.92
C LEU A 448 -39.10 -5.99 10.69
N HIS A 449 -39.27 -5.58 9.43
CA HIS A 449 -39.41 -4.17 9.01
C HIS A 449 -40.65 -3.92 8.14
N GLU A 450 -41.72 -4.71 8.31
CA GLU A 450 -42.95 -4.59 7.53
C GLU A 450 -43.56 -3.18 7.52
N ASN A 451 -43.28 -2.39 8.58
CA ASN A 451 -43.77 -1.02 8.74
C ASN A 451 -42.90 0.08 8.08
N LEU A 452 -41.67 -0.24 7.64
CA LEU A 452 -40.75 0.73 7.00
C LEU A 452 -40.93 0.80 5.48
N LEU A 453 -41.55 -0.21 4.87
CA LEU A 453 -41.68 -0.35 3.43
C LEU A 453 -43.13 -0.09 3.01
N THR A 454 -43.37 1.03 2.32
CA THR A 454 -44.70 1.55 1.99
C THR A 454 -45.43 0.77 0.89
N THR A 455 -44.69 0.07 0.01
CA THR A 455 -45.25 -0.75 -1.07
C THR A 455 -44.55 -2.12 -1.18
N GLU A 456 -45.29 -3.15 -1.60
CA GLU A 456 -44.71 -4.49 -1.83
C GLU A 456 -43.62 -4.49 -2.92
N GLN A 457 -43.69 -3.56 -3.88
CA GLN A 457 -42.68 -3.41 -4.92
C GLN A 457 -41.33 -2.94 -4.36
N GLU A 458 -41.32 -1.93 -3.48
CA GLU A 458 -40.10 -1.44 -2.84
C GLU A 458 -39.43 -2.52 -1.99
N LYS A 459 -40.24 -3.36 -1.32
CA LYS A 459 -39.75 -4.52 -0.55
C LYS A 459 -39.00 -5.49 -1.45
N GLN A 460 -39.63 -5.84 -2.58
CA GLN A 460 -39.06 -6.79 -3.53
C GLN A 460 -37.78 -6.24 -4.17
N GLU A 461 -37.75 -4.96 -4.56
CA GLU A 461 -36.56 -4.32 -5.14
C GLU A 461 -35.38 -4.26 -4.16
N PHE A 462 -35.63 -3.92 -2.89
CA PHE A 462 -34.59 -3.92 -1.87
C PHE A 462 -34.09 -5.35 -1.56
N CYS A 463 -34.99 -6.34 -1.53
CA CYS A 463 -34.65 -7.75 -1.37
C CYS A 463 -33.72 -8.23 -2.49
N GLU A 464 -34.10 -7.97 -3.74
CA GLU A 464 -33.29 -8.33 -4.91
C GLU A 464 -31.94 -7.61 -4.94
N TYR A 465 -31.85 -6.41 -4.36
CA TYR A 465 -30.60 -5.68 -4.21
C TYR A 465 -29.66 -6.34 -3.19
N ILE A 466 -30.11 -6.60 -1.96
CA ILE A 466 -29.25 -7.19 -0.91
C ILE A 466 -28.88 -8.66 -1.18
N LYS A 467 -29.65 -9.34 -2.04
CA LYS A 467 -29.31 -10.67 -2.55
C LYS A 467 -28.20 -10.64 -3.61
N LYS A 468 -27.77 -9.47 -4.09
CA LYS A 468 -26.63 -9.31 -5.00
C LYS A 468 -25.43 -8.72 -4.24
N PRO A 469 -24.20 -8.87 -4.75
CA PRO A 469 -23.04 -8.23 -4.13
C PRO A 469 -23.19 -6.71 -4.04
N PHE A 470 -23.01 -6.15 -2.83
CA PHE A 470 -23.02 -4.70 -2.58
C PHE A 470 -21.82 -4.27 -1.74
N THR A 471 -21.43 -2.99 -1.83
CA THR A 471 -20.45 -2.38 -0.91
C THR A 471 -21.18 -1.74 0.28
N PRO A 472 -20.50 -1.52 1.42
CA PRO A 472 -21.09 -0.76 2.52
C PRO A 472 -21.59 0.63 2.10
N GLY A 473 -20.81 1.34 1.25
CA GLY A 473 -21.20 2.64 0.71
C GLY A 473 -22.48 2.59 -0.11
N SER A 474 -22.56 1.66 -1.06
CA SER A 474 -23.75 1.51 -1.90
C SER A 474 -24.98 1.10 -1.11
N LEU A 475 -24.82 0.23 -0.10
CA LEU A 475 -25.91 -0.17 0.80
C LEU A 475 -26.42 1.02 1.64
N TYR A 476 -25.51 1.75 2.30
CA TYR A 476 -25.87 2.88 3.15
C TYR A 476 -26.69 3.89 2.35
N ARG A 477 -26.23 4.21 1.14
CA ARG A 477 -26.94 5.12 0.25
C ARG A 477 -28.30 4.59 -0.18
N LYS A 478 -28.38 3.32 -0.59
CA LYS A 478 -29.64 2.73 -1.03
C LYS A 478 -30.70 2.73 0.08
N ILE A 479 -30.26 2.51 1.32
CA ILE A 479 -31.12 2.61 2.50
C ILE A 479 -31.56 4.07 2.72
N GLU A 480 -30.65 5.04 2.66
CA GLU A 480 -31.00 6.44 2.84
C GLU A 480 -32.00 6.95 1.79
N GLU A 481 -31.83 6.55 0.53
CA GLU A 481 -32.74 6.90 -0.57
C GLU A 481 -34.14 6.31 -0.39
N ASN A 482 -34.24 5.08 0.12
CA ASN A 482 -35.51 4.37 0.29
C ASN A 482 -36.23 4.69 1.61
N PHE A 483 -35.49 4.97 2.70
CA PHE A 483 -36.04 5.02 4.07
C PHE A 483 -35.74 6.32 4.82
N GLY A 484 -34.88 7.18 4.27
CA GLY A 484 -34.44 8.41 4.91
C GLY A 484 -33.39 8.22 6.00
N GLU A 485 -32.77 9.33 6.39
CA GLU A 485 -31.56 9.37 7.23
C GLU A 485 -31.76 8.76 8.64
N LYS A 486 -32.94 8.93 9.24
CA LYS A 486 -33.22 8.49 10.62
C LYS A 486 -33.14 6.98 10.82
N GLU A 487 -33.62 6.21 9.85
CA GLU A 487 -33.67 4.74 9.93
C GLU A 487 -32.41 4.10 9.32
N THR A 488 -31.56 4.91 8.66
CA THR A 488 -30.47 4.40 7.82
C THR A 488 -29.45 3.61 8.62
N GLU A 489 -28.98 4.17 9.73
CA GLU A 489 -27.87 3.58 10.50
C GLU A 489 -28.25 2.23 11.13
N ASN A 490 -29.47 2.12 11.68
CA ASN A 490 -29.94 0.89 12.29
C ASN A 490 -30.12 -0.22 11.24
N LEU A 491 -30.83 0.07 10.15
CA LEU A 491 -31.07 -0.92 9.10
C LEU A 491 -29.77 -1.34 8.40
N PHE A 492 -28.83 -0.40 8.20
CA PHE A 492 -27.51 -0.68 7.63
C PHE A 492 -26.76 -1.76 8.43
N PHE A 493 -26.67 -1.61 9.76
CA PHE A 493 -25.99 -2.59 10.59
C PHE A 493 -26.74 -3.92 10.66
N GLN A 494 -28.07 -3.91 10.70
CA GLN A 494 -28.86 -5.14 10.71
C GLN A 494 -28.69 -5.96 9.42
N VAL A 495 -28.67 -5.31 8.26
CA VAL A 495 -28.42 -5.98 6.97
C VAL A 495 -26.99 -6.54 6.94
N LEU A 496 -25.99 -5.76 7.35
CA LEU A 496 -24.59 -6.19 7.36
C LEU A 496 -24.30 -7.36 8.31
N ASP A 497 -24.97 -7.40 9.47
CA ASP A 497 -24.81 -8.49 10.44
C ASP A 497 -25.31 -9.84 9.89
N GLN A 498 -26.31 -9.81 8.99
CA GLN A 498 -26.82 -11.01 8.31
C GLN A 498 -26.05 -11.35 7.03
N ALA A 499 -25.35 -10.39 6.45
CA ALA A 499 -24.62 -10.55 5.21
C ALA A 499 -23.31 -11.33 5.37
N ASP A 500 -22.94 -12.07 4.33
CA ASP A 500 -21.70 -12.82 4.23
C ASP A 500 -20.70 -12.05 3.35
N GLY A 501 -19.44 -11.96 3.81
CA GLY A 501 -18.38 -11.31 3.05
C GLY A 501 -17.90 -12.21 1.91
N LEU A 502 -17.73 -11.63 0.72
CA LEU A 502 -17.31 -12.38 -0.47
C LEU A 502 -15.79 -12.40 -0.64
N VAL A 503 -15.26 -13.48 -1.21
CA VAL A 503 -13.84 -13.57 -1.56
C VAL A 503 -13.56 -12.76 -2.81
N ASN A 504 -12.63 -11.81 -2.73
CA ASN A 504 -12.42 -10.81 -3.78
C ASN A 504 -11.02 -10.84 -4.39
N GLY A 505 -10.45 -12.05 -4.53
CA GLY A 505 -9.21 -12.29 -5.27
C GLY A 505 -9.40 -12.26 -6.80
N ASN A 506 -8.40 -11.74 -7.52
CA ASN A 506 -8.35 -11.67 -8.98
C ASN A 506 -6.98 -12.15 -9.51
N PHE A 507 -6.98 -13.07 -10.49
CA PHE A 507 -5.75 -13.67 -11.02
C PHE A 507 -4.83 -12.65 -11.70
N LEU A 508 -5.40 -11.73 -12.50
CA LEU A 508 -4.68 -10.76 -13.32
C LEU A 508 -3.62 -11.41 -14.25
N GLU A 509 -2.33 -11.39 -13.88
CA GLU A 509 -1.21 -11.61 -14.80
C GLU A 509 -0.43 -12.91 -14.62
N GLY A 510 -0.36 -13.50 -13.42
CA GLY A 510 0.51 -14.65 -13.16
C GLY A 510 0.76 -14.93 -11.68
N TYR A 511 1.71 -15.83 -11.40
CA TYR A 511 2.00 -16.32 -10.06
C TYR A 511 3.44 -16.00 -9.63
N TRP A 512 3.59 -15.08 -8.68
CA TRP A 512 4.87 -14.67 -8.09
C TRP A 512 5.38 -15.71 -7.08
N SER A 513 6.69 -15.90 -7.03
CA SER A 513 7.31 -16.93 -6.18
C SER A 513 7.29 -16.60 -4.69
N ASP A 514 7.22 -15.32 -4.31
CA ASP A 514 7.41 -14.83 -2.93
C ASP A 514 6.11 -14.60 -2.14
N HIS A 515 4.95 -14.48 -2.80
CA HIS A 515 3.71 -14.00 -2.19
C HIS A 515 3.29 -14.75 -0.91
N TRP A 516 3.51 -16.06 -0.85
CA TRP A 516 3.14 -16.89 0.30
C TRP A 516 3.99 -16.62 1.55
N THR A 517 5.19 -16.03 1.40
CA THR A 517 6.15 -15.83 2.50
C THR A 517 5.64 -14.83 3.55
N TYR A 518 4.87 -13.82 3.12
CA TYR A 518 4.36 -12.75 3.98
C TYR A 518 3.30 -13.24 4.97
N ASN A 519 2.60 -14.34 4.66
CA ASN A 519 1.53 -14.86 5.49
C ASN A 519 1.99 -15.28 6.89
N LEU A 520 3.22 -15.82 7.01
CA LEU A 520 3.75 -16.24 8.30
C LEU A 520 4.03 -15.04 9.22
N ASP A 521 4.39 -13.88 8.64
CA ASP A 521 4.59 -12.65 9.40
C ASP A 521 3.28 -12.20 10.09
N LEU A 522 2.11 -12.44 9.48
CA LEU A 522 0.80 -12.16 10.10
C LEU A 522 0.53 -13.06 11.32
N VAL A 523 0.93 -14.33 11.23
CA VAL A 523 0.76 -15.29 12.32
C VAL A 523 1.65 -14.91 13.50
N GLU A 524 2.91 -14.58 13.24
CA GLU A 524 3.84 -14.14 14.28
C GLU A 524 3.36 -12.83 14.94
N ASP A 525 2.95 -11.81 14.19
CA ASP A 525 2.46 -10.55 14.77
C ASP A 525 1.18 -10.76 15.61
N TYR A 526 0.26 -11.62 15.15
CA TYR A 526 -0.92 -11.99 15.95
C TYR A 526 -0.55 -12.64 17.28
N LEU A 527 0.43 -13.55 17.28
CA LEU A 527 0.87 -14.25 18.47
C LEU A 527 1.67 -13.38 19.44
N GLU A 528 2.20 -12.23 19.00
CA GLU A 528 2.75 -11.21 19.90
C GLU A 528 1.65 -10.50 20.73
N VAL A 529 0.39 -10.54 20.29
CA VAL A 529 -0.76 -9.92 20.98
C VAL A 529 -1.64 -10.96 21.69
N PHE A 530 -1.83 -12.13 21.07
CA PHE A 530 -2.67 -13.22 21.54
C PHE A 530 -1.90 -14.56 21.63
N PRO A 531 -0.78 -14.64 22.38
CA PRO A 531 0.03 -15.85 22.44
C PRO A 531 -0.76 -17.05 23.01
N GLU A 532 -1.76 -16.82 23.85
CA GLU A 532 -2.62 -17.87 24.42
C GLU A 532 -3.59 -18.49 23.40
N LYS A 533 -3.76 -17.86 22.23
CA LYS A 533 -4.71 -18.27 21.19
C LYS A 533 -4.08 -19.10 20.07
N GLU A 534 -2.80 -19.44 20.16
CA GLU A 534 -2.07 -20.19 19.13
C GLU A 534 -2.79 -21.49 18.72
N LYS A 535 -3.19 -22.32 19.70
CA LYS A 535 -3.90 -23.57 19.42
C LYS A 535 -5.22 -23.36 18.69
N GLU A 536 -5.99 -22.35 19.12
CA GLU A 536 -7.29 -22.02 18.52
C GLU A 536 -7.11 -21.59 17.06
N LEU A 537 -6.15 -20.70 16.80
CA LEU A 537 -5.80 -20.21 15.46
C LEU A 537 -5.39 -21.34 14.52
N LEU A 538 -4.58 -22.29 15.01
CA LEU A 538 -4.01 -23.36 14.17
C LEU A 538 -5.04 -24.42 13.77
N TYR A 539 -6.00 -24.74 14.65
CA TYR A 539 -6.92 -25.88 14.50
C TYR A 539 -8.36 -25.52 14.13
N GLU A 540 -8.75 -24.25 14.16
CA GLU A 540 -10.07 -23.87 13.67
C GLU A 540 -10.20 -24.19 12.16
N ARG A 541 -11.35 -24.73 11.74
CA ARG A 541 -11.61 -25.12 10.35
C ARG A 541 -12.45 -24.07 9.62
N VAL A 542 -11.88 -22.88 9.44
CA VAL A 542 -12.57 -21.72 8.84
C VAL A 542 -11.93 -21.18 7.57
N TYR A 543 -10.78 -21.73 7.15
CA TYR A 543 -10.01 -21.25 6.01
C TYR A 543 -10.50 -21.89 4.72
N THR A 544 -10.82 -21.08 3.71
CA THR A 544 -11.22 -21.59 2.38
C THR A 544 -10.01 -21.75 1.46
N THR A 545 -10.22 -22.13 0.20
CA THR A 545 -9.16 -22.20 -0.81
C THR A 545 -9.60 -21.49 -2.07
N PHE A 546 -8.77 -20.59 -2.59
CA PHE A 546 -9.03 -19.92 -3.86
C PHE A 546 -8.93 -20.91 -5.02
N LEU A 547 -9.87 -20.78 -5.95
CA LEU A 547 -9.96 -21.60 -7.14
C LEU A 547 -8.90 -21.14 -8.14
N SER A 548 -7.94 -22.02 -8.45
CA SER A 548 -6.91 -21.76 -9.47
C SER A 548 -7.56 -21.38 -10.80
N ARG A 549 -7.12 -20.27 -11.39
CA ARG A 549 -7.74 -19.70 -12.61
C ARG A 549 -7.07 -20.17 -13.89
N VAL A 550 -5.77 -20.39 -13.83
CA VAL A 550 -4.95 -20.85 -14.95
C VAL A 550 -3.96 -21.88 -14.42
N ASN A 551 -3.84 -23.02 -15.10
CA ASN A 551 -2.92 -24.08 -14.72
C ASN A 551 -1.47 -23.71 -15.11
N ILE A 552 -0.51 -24.19 -14.32
CA ILE A 552 0.91 -24.14 -14.68
C ILE A 552 1.20 -25.32 -15.60
N ASN A 553 1.87 -25.09 -16.73
CA ASN A 553 2.20 -26.14 -17.69
C ASN A 553 3.14 -27.19 -17.06
N PRO A 554 3.01 -28.48 -17.40
CA PRO A 554 4.02 -29.50 -17.12
C PRO A 554 5.38 -29.09 -17.69
N ARG A 555 6.47 -29.45 -17.02
CA ARG A 555 7.81 -28.88 -17.27
C ARG A 555 8.27 -28.99 -18.70
N TYR A 556 8.08 -30.15 -19.33
CA TYR A 556 8.55 -30.36 -20.69
C TYR A 556 7.84 -29.47 -21.72
N SER A 557 6.62 -29.03 -21.43
CA SER A 557 5.85 -28.12 -22.28
C SER A 557 6.11 -26.64 -21.98
N ARG A 558 6.92 -26.30 -20.96
CA ARG A 558 7.26 -24.91 -20.62
C ARG A 558 8.38 -24.33 -21.48
N TYR A 559 9.10 -25.17 -22.23
CA TYR A 559 10.42 -24.83 -22.77
C TYR A 559 10.42 -24.52 -24.26
N GLU A 560 11.32 -23.61 -24.66
CA GLU A 560 11.60 -23.23 -26.04
C GLU A 560 13.11 -23.27 -26.31
N GLU A 561 13.49 -23.80 -27.47
CA GLU A 561 14.88 -23.77 -27.95
C GLU A 561 15.16 -22.42 -28.61
N THR A 562 16.18 -21.71 -28.14
CA THR A 562 16.56 -20.37 -28.62
C THR A 562 18.03 -20.34 -29.03
N GLU A 563 18.49 -19.24 -29.62
CA GLU A 563 19.93 -19.03 -29.90
C GLU A 563 20.81 -19.04 -28.64
N ASN A 564 20.24 -18.75 -27.46
CA ASN A 564 20.93 -18.76 -26.18
C ASN A 564 20.74 -20.07 -25.40
N GLY A 565 20.28 -21.13 -26.07
CA GLY A 565 19.94 -22.43 -25.49
C GLY A 565 18.46 -22.55 -25.10
N LEU A 566 18.14 -23.55 -24.28
CA LEU A 566 16.77 -23.78 -23.83
C LEU A 566 16.31 -22.68 -22.85
N ARG A 567 15.05 -22.24 -22.95
CA ARG A 567 14.44 -21.21 -22.07
C ARG A 567 13.03 -21.62 -21.64
N GLN A 568 12.58 -21.15 -20.48
CA GLN A 568 11.26 -21.46 -19.91
C GLN A 568 10.25 -20.32 -20.14
N TYR A 569 9.71 -20.19 -21.36
CA TYR A 569 8.80 -19.09 -21.71
C TYR A 569 7.30 -19.42 -21.59
N TYR A 570 6.93 -20.70 -21.50
CA TYR A 570 5.53 -21.13 -21.52
C TYR A 570 5.05 -21.62 -20.15
N ALA A 571 5.23 -20.81 -19.10
CA ALA A 571 4.89 -21.19 -17.72
C ALA A 571 3.40 -21.53 -17.52
N LEU A 572 2.49 -20.76 -18.12
CA LEU A 572 1.05 -20.91 -17.92
C LEU A 572 0.35 -21.54 -19.14
N ASN A 573 -0.62 -22.41 -18.87
CA ASN A 573 -1.51 -22.96 -19.89
C ASN A 573 -2.70 -22.02 -20.12
N GLU A 574 -2.57 -21.03 -20.99
CA GLU A 574 -3.65 -20.07 -21.27
C GLU A 574 -4.96 -20.74 -21.75
N LYS A 575 -4.89 -21.94 -22.35
CA LYS A 575 -6.09 -22.68 -22.77
C LYS A 575 -6.88 -23.25 -21.58
N SER A 576 -6.28 -23.36 -20.40
CA SER A 576 -6.92 -23.84 -19.18
C SER A 576 -7.69 -22.76 -18.42
N ARG A 577 -7.65 -21.51 -18.89
CA ARG A 577 -8.21 -20.35 -18.19
C ARG A 577 -9.71 -20.53 -17.89
N ARG A 578 -10.07 -20.46 -16.61
CA ARG A 578 -11.46 -20.62 -16.15
C ARG A 578 -12.23 -19.30 -16.23
N ASN A 579 -13.25 -19.27 -17.08
CA ASN A 579 -14.23 -18.18 -17.17
C ASN A 579 -15.46 -18.46 -16.32
N THR A 580 -15.29 -18.56 -15.00
CA THR A 580 -16.38 -18.81 -14.03
C THR A 580 -16.44 -17.71 -12.96
N GLU A 581 -17.62 -17.41 -12.46
CA GLU A 581 -17.80 -16.50 -11.33
C GLU A 581 -17.37 -17.14 -10.00
N GLU A 582 -17.40 -18.47 -9.89
CA GLU A 582 -16.98 -19.20 -8.70
C GLU A 582 -15.50 -18.95 -8.40
N LYS A 583 -15.18 -18.59 -7.16
CA LYS A 583 -13.83 -18.21 -6.70
C LYS A 583 -13.25 -19.21 -5.70
N LEU A 584 -14.04 -20.13 -5.17
CA LEU A 584 -13.64 -21.05 -4.12
C LEU A 584 -13.61 -22.49 -4.61
N VAL A 585 -12.68 -23.27 -4.09
CA VAL A 585 -12.66 -24.72 -4.29
C VAL A 585 -13.81 -25.36 -3.52
N ARG A 586 -14.59 -26.20 -4.22
CA ARG A 586 -15.62 -27.06 -3.64
C ARG A 586 -15.24 -28.54 -3.75
N GLU A 587 -15.71 -29.31 -2.78
CA GLU A 587 -15.58 -30.78 -2.74
C GLU A 587 -16.38 -31.45 -3.88
N ALA A 588 -16.18 -32.76 -4.08
CA ALA A 588 -16.89 -33.56 -5.09
C ALA A 588 -16.85 -32.94 -6.49
N ASN A 589 -15.64 -32.65 -7.00
CA ASN A 589 -15.40 -32.08 -8.33
C ASN A 589 -16.21 -30.78 -8.59
N GLN A 590 -16.14 -29.85 -7.64
CA GLN A 590 -16.83 -28.56 -7.67
C GLN A 590 -18.35 -28.58 -7.47
N SER A 591 -18.98 -29.74 -7.25
CA SER A 591 -20.43 -29.85 -7.04
C SER A 591 -20.87 -29.82 -5.57
N GLY A 592 -19.93 -30.02 -4.65
CA GLY A 592 -20.19 -30.11 -3.22
C GLY A 592 -20.12 -28.77 -2.47
N LYS A 593 -19.94 -28.88 -1.15
CA LYS A 593 -19.70 -27.73 -0.27
C LYS A 593 -18.32 -27.12 -0.51
N VAL A 594 -18.16 -25.86 -0.13
CA VAL A 594 -16.86 -25.16 -0.13
C VAL A 594 -15.89 -25.91 0.79
N LEU A 595 -14.69 -26.17 0.30
CA LEU A 595 -13.62 -26.80 1.07
C LEU A 595 -13.20 -25.88 2.21
N LYS A 596 -13.21 -26.41 3.43
CA LYS A 596 -12.68 -25.73 4.62
C LYS A 596 -11.50 -26.51 5.22
N MET A 597 -10.40 -25.81 5.43
CA MET A 597 -9.15 -26.31 6.00
C MET A 597 -8.87 -25.65 7.34
N THR A 598 -7.97 -26.24 8.14
CA THR A 598 -7.32 -25.54 9.25
C THR A 598 -6.12 -24.73 8.77
N LEU A 599 -5.67 -23.76 9.57
CA LEU A 599 -4.43 -23.03 9.26
C LEU A 599 -3.24 -24.00 9.22
N LEU A 600 -3.20 -24.97 10.13
CA LEU A 600 -2.12 -25.94 10.19
C LEU A 600 -2.05 -26.80 8.92
N GLU A 601 -3.19 -27.20 8.35
CA GLU A 601 -3.25 -27.91 7.07
C GLU A 601 -2.73 -27.03 5.92
N LYS A 602 -3.05 -25.73 5.92
CA LYS A 602 -2.52 -24.77 4.93
C LYS A 602 -1.01 -24.59 5.05
N LEU A 603 -0.47 -24.55 6.26
CA LEU A 603 0.98 -24.47 6.51
C LEU A 603 1.70 -25.72 6.00
N VAL A 604 1.18 -26.92 6.29
CA VAL A 604 1.76 -28.17 5.76
C VAL A 604 1.67 -28.19 4.23
N LEU A 605 0.56 -27.70 3.64
CA LEU A 605 0.41 -27.59 2.18
C LEU A 605 1.47 -26.67 1.55
N LEU A 606 1.71 -25.51 2.13
CA LEU A 606 2.74 -24.58 1.65
C LEU A 606 4.14 -25.18 1.77
N CYS A 607 4.49 -25.78 2.92
CA CYS A 607 5.75 -26.51 3.10
C CYS A 607 5.94 -27.56 2.01
N THR A 608 4.91 -28.36 1.74
CA THR A 608 4.96 -29.47 0.78
C THR A 608 5.09 -28.98 -0.66
N THR A 609 4.24 -28.03 -1.08
CA THR A 609 4.23 -27.51 -2.45
C THR A 609 5.50 -26.73 -2.79
N LYS A 610 6.07 -26.01 -1.82
CA LYS A 610 7.32 -25.25 -2.02
C LYS A 610 8.56 -26.13 -1.94
N PHE A 611 8.56 -27.17 -1.10
CA PHE A 611 9.59 -28.21 -1.14
C PHE A 611 9.66 -28.90 -2.51
N ALA A 612 8.51 -29.20 -3.11
CA ALA A 612 8.45 -29.78 -4.45
C ALA A 612 8.85 -28.80 -5.58
N ALA A 613 9.09 -27.53 -5.26
CA ALA A 613 9.53 -26.49 -6.19
C ALA A 613 11.03 -26.15 -6.03
N LEU A 614 11.80 -26.99 -5.33
CA LEU A 614 13.26 -26.86 -5.30
C LEU A 614 13.87 -27.10 -6.69
N ASP A 615 14.91 -26.33 -7.01
CA ASP A 615 15.62 -26.40 -8.29
C ASP A 615 16.47 -27.68 -8.46
N ALA A 616 17.07 -27.83 -9.64
CA ALA A 616 17.88 -28.99 -10.02
C ALA A 616 19.11 -29.23 -9.12
N TYR A 617 19.47 -28.27 -8.27
CA TYR A 617 20.58 -28.36 -7.31
C TYR A 617 20.07 -28.48 -5.86
N GLY A 618 18.74 -28.43 -5.65
CA GLY A 618 18.11 -28.45 -4.34
C GLY A 618 18.37 -27.18 -3.52
N MET A 619 18.72 -26.06 -4.16
CA MET A 619 19.11 -24.82 -3.47
C MET A 619 17.95 -23.83 -3.37
N GLY A 620 17.54 -23.24 -4.49
CA GLY A 620 16.51 -22.21 -4.59
C GLY A 620 15.13 -22.79 -4.89
N VAL A 621 14.09 -22.04 -4.53
CA VAL A 621 12.73 -22.28 -5.04
C VAL A 621 12.63 -21.74 -6.46
N GLU A 622 12.17 -22.56 -7.40
CA GLU A 622 12.05 -22.24 -8.83
C GLU A 622 10.95 -21.21 -9.10
N MET A 623 11.22 -20.30 -10.04
CA MET A 623 10.26 -19.33 -10.57
C MET A 623 9.35 -19.97 -11.64
N GLU A 624 8.82 -21.17 -11.36
CA GLU A 624 8.04 -21.97 -12.31
C GLU A 624 6.64 -21.40 -12.62
N GLY A 625 6.16 -20.45 -11.81
CA GLY A 625 4.92 -19.70 -12.03
C GLY A 625 5.02 -18.59 -13.08
N GLY A 626 6.21 -18.37 -13.66
CA GLY A 626 6.44 -17.40 -14.74
C GLY A 626 6.63 -15.95 -14.28
N LYS A 627 6.68 -15.71 -12.97
CA LYS A 627 6.97 -14.39 -12.37
C LYS A 627 8.10 -14.55 -11.33
N PRO A 628 8.92 -13.50 -11.13
CA PRO A 628 9.97 -13.51 -10.11
C PRO A 628 9.38 -13.40 -8.69
N GLY A 629 10.25 -13.24 -7.69
CA GLY A 629 9.87 -12.98 -6.29
C GLY A 629 9.64 -11.49 -6.02
N TRP A 630 10.19 -10.99 -4.90
CA TRP A 630 10.02 -9.60 -4.49
C TRP A 630 10.51 -8.60 -5.55
N TYR A 631 11.66 -8.91 -6.16
CA TYR A 631 12.34 -8.04 -7.12
C TYR A 631 11.75 -8.20 -8.53
N ASP A 632 10.66 -7.49 -8.82
CA ASP A 632 9.92 -7.61 -10.07
C ASP A 632 10.77 -7.29 -11.32
N ALA A 633 11.83 -6.48 -11.19
CA ALA A 633 12.70 -6.08 -12.29
C ALA A 633 13.62 -7.20 -12.81
N LEU A 634 13.62 -8.38 -12.16
CA LEU A 634 14.21 -9.63 -12.65
C LEU A 634 13.20 -10.45 -13.49
N ASN A 635 12.34 -9.76 -14.24
CA ASN A 635 11.23 -10.38 -14.96
C ASN A 635 11.63 -11.37 -16.08
N GLY A 636 12.89 -11.37 -16.52
CA GLY A 636 13.39 -12.36 -17.48
C GLY A 636 14.00 -13.60 -16.82
N MET A 637 14.32 -13.53 -15.53
CA MET A 637 14.90 -14.63 -14.76
C MET A 637 14.06 -15.92 -14.76
N PRO A 638 12.71 -15.91 -14.68
CA PRO A 638 11.90 -17.13 -14.84
C PRO A 638 12.16 -17.89 -16.15
N GLY A 639 12.47 -17.16 -17.23
CA GLY A 639 12.83 -17.73 -18.53
C GLY A 639 14.21 -18.39 -18.56
N MET A 640 15.11 -17.98 -17.66
CA MET A 640 16.46 -18.52 -17.50
C MET A 640 16.53 -19.63 -16.44
N PHE A 641 15.43 -20.34 -16.22
CA PHE A 641 15.29 -21.35 -15.17
C PHE A 641 15.56 -20.79 -13.76
N GLY A 642 15.23 -19.52 -13.54
CA GLY A 642 15.50 -18.80 -12.30
C GLY A 642 15.06 -19.50 -11.02
N SER A 643 15.89 -19.45 -9.98
CA SER A 643 15.52 -19.86 -8.62
C SER A 643 16.02 -18.88 -7.57
N SER A 644 15.42 -18.95 -6.37
CA SER A 644 15.58 -17.94 -5.33
C SER A 644 15.86 -18.55 -3.95
N MET A 645 16.95 -18.11 -3.33
CA MET A 645 17.28 -18.44 -1.94
C MET A 645 16.42 -17.68 -0.94
N ALA A 646 15.90 -16.49 -1.31
CA ALA A 646 15.00 -15.72 -0.47
C ALA A 646 13.78 -16.55 -0.06
N GLU A 647 13.17 -17.22 -1.04
CA GLU A 647 12.04 -18.13 -0.82
C GLU A 647 12.46 -19.43 -0.11
N THR A 648 13.67 -19.96 -0.36
CA THR A 648 14.19 -21.13 0.37
C THR A 648 14.37 -20.84 1.87
N TYR A 649 14.87 -19.66 2.23
CA TYR A 649 15.00 -19.28 3.65
C TYR A 649 13.64 -19.17 4.33
N GLU A 650 12.64 -18.61 3.64
CA GLU A 650 11.27 -18.56 4.16
C GLU A 650 10.63 -19.96 4.23
N LEU A 651 11.00 -20.88 3.33
CA LEU A 651 10.59 -22.29 3.42
C LEU A 651 11.17 -22.97 4.66
N ALA A 652 12.47 -22.76 4.93
CA ALA A 652 13.11 -23.27 6.15
C ALA A 652 12.42 -22.71 7.41
N ARG A 653 12.17 -21.40 7.46
CA ARG A 653 11.44 -20.75 8.56
C ARG A 653 10.03 -21.31 8.74
N MET A 654 9.29 -21.51 7.65
CA MET A 654 7.94 -22.07 7.69
C MET A 654 7.92 -23.53 8.13
N LEU A 655 8.88 -24.34 7.68
CA LEU A 655 9.08 -25.73 8.14
C LEU A 655 9.34 -25.76 9.65
N GLU A 656 10.27 -24.95 10.15
CA GLU A 656 10.57 -24.85 11.58
C GLU A 656 9.36 -24.45 12.42
N TYR A 657 8.62 -23.42 11.99
CA TYR A 657 7.40 -22.99 12.67
C TYR A 657 6.36 -24.11 12.71
N THR A 658 6.08 -24.72 11.56
CA THR A 658 5.06 -25.77 11.41
C THR A 658 5.43 -27.02 12.22
N ILE A 659 6.69 -27.45 12.18
CA ILE A 659 7.20 -28.56 13.02
C ILE A 659 7.04 -28.23 14.51
N GLY A 660 7.38 -27.01 14.92
CA GLY A 660 7.21 -26.55 16.29
C GLY A 660 5.75 -26.58 16.74
N ALA A 661 4.84 -26.07 15.92
CA ALA A 661 3.40 -26.06 16.17
C ALA A 661 2.83 -27.49 16.31
N LEU A 662 3.17 -28.39 15.40
CA LEU A 662 2.74 -29.80 15.44
C LEU A 662 3.26 -30.52 16.70
N LYS A 663 4.49 -30.22 17.14
CA LYS A 663 5.06 -30.78 18.37
C LYS A 663 4.40 -30.22 19.63
N ARG A 664 4.07 -28.93 19.66
CA ARG A 664 3.37 -28.28 20.79
C ARG A 664 1.95 -28.80 20.95
N TYR A 665 1.27 -29.11 19.86
CA TYR A 665 -0.13 -29.52 19.83
C TYR A 665 -0.29 -30.85 19.08
N PRO A 666 0.10 -32.00 19.67
CA PRO A 666 -0.05 -33.29 19.02
C PRO A 666 -1.53 -33.68 18.83
N GLY A 667 -1.80 -34.44 17.77
CA GLY A 667 -3.13 -34.91 17.39
C GLY A 667 -3.16 -35.50 15.97
N GLU A 668 -4.24 -35.24 15.24
CA GLU A 668 -4.44 -35.66 13.84
C GLU A 668 -4.77 -34.45 12.95
N LEU A 669 -4.38 -34.54 11.68
CA LEU A 669 -4.76 -33.61 10.61
C LEU A 669 -5.70 -34.31 9.62
N GLU A 670 -6.65 -33.57 9.04
CA GLU A 670 -7.63 -34.09 8.09
C GLU A 670 -7.27 -33.62 6.67
N LEU A 671 -6.30 -34.30 6.05
CA LEU A 671 -5.79 -33.91 4.73
C LEU A 671 -6.69 -34.44 3.62
N ILE A 672 -6.97 -33.64 2.59
CA ILE A 672 -7.63 -34.15 1.38
C ILE A 672 -6.79 -35.28 0.76
N GLU A 673 -7.45 -36.28 0.19
CA GLU A 673 -6.82 -37.48 -0.38
C GLU A 673 -5.65 -37.14 -1.31
N GLU A 674 -5.87 -36.23 -2.26
CA GLU A 674 -4.87 -35.83 -3.25
C GLU A 674 -3.62 -35.23 -2.59
N PHE A 675 -3.80 -34.46 -1.51
CA PHE A 675 -2.71 -33.84 -0.77
C PHE A 675 -1.98 -34.85 0.12
N SER A 676 -2.72 -35.73 0.80
CA SER A 676 -2.14 -36.81 1.59
C SER A 676 -1.24 -37.71 0.74
N ASP A 677 -1.70 -38.10 -0.44
CA ASP A 677 -0.93 -38.94 -1.37
C ASP A 677 0.32 -38.22 -1.85
N PHE A 678 0.20 -36.93 -2.21
CA PHE A 678 1.32 -36.12 -2.65
C PHE A 678 2.40 -35.97 -1.56
N LEU A 679 1.99 -35.70 -0.32
CA LEU A 679 2.91 -35.62 0.83
C LEU A 679 3.67 -36.94 1.06
N GLN A 680 2.97 -38.07 0.96
CA GLN A 680 3.59 -39.40 1.12
C GLN A 680 4.53 -39.74 -0.04
N GLN A 681 4.17 -39.37 -1.27
CA GLN A 681 5.02 -39.58 -2.42
C GLN A 681 6.33 -38.80 -2.29
N LEU A 682 6.29 -37.54 -1.84
CA LEU A 682 7.48 -36.73 -1.60
C LEU A 682 8.34 -37.27 -0.45
N ASP A 683 7.74 -37.79 0.61
CA ASP A 683 8.48 -38.47 1.69
C ASP A 683 9.30 -39.65 1.15
N LEU A 684 8.68 -40.50 0.33
CA LEU A 684 9.35 -41.64 -0.31
C LEU A 684 10.49 -41.20 -1.24
N ILE A 685 10.26 -40.19 -2.09
CA ILE A 685 11.27 -39.65 -3.00
C ILE A 685 12.46 -39.08 -2.22
N ASN A 686 12.18 -38.27 -1.18
CA ASN A 686 13.22 -37.65 -0.35
C ASN A 686 14.05 -38.73 0.38
N ALA A 687 13.40 -39.78 0.87
CA ALA A 687 14.08 -40.91 1.51
C ALA A 687 14.95 -41.71 0.53
N SER A 688 14.48 -41.98 -0.70
CA SER A 688 15.25 -42.73 -1.70
C SER A 688 16.44 -41.97 -2.27
N GLU A 689 16.36 -40.63 -2.32
CA GLU A 689 17.38 -39.76 -2.89
C GLU A 689 18.28 -39.11 -1.83
N LYS A 690 18.17 -39.52 -0.56
CA LYS A 690 18.88 -38.92 0.59
C LYS A 690 20.40 -38.86 0.38
N ASP A 691 20.96 -39.86 -0.28
CA ASP A 691 22.39 -39.94 -0.58
C ASP A 691 22.87 -38.91 -1.60
N ALA A 692 22.06 -38.59 -2.60
CA ALA A 692 22.35 -37.57 -3.62
C ALA A 692 22.16 -36.17 -3.05
N ILE A 693 21.12 -35.96 -2.25
CA ILE A 693 20.85 -34.68 -1.56
C ILE A 693 21.99 -34.34 -0.58
N GLY A 694 22.45 -35.34 0.18
CA GLY A 694 23.52 -35.20 1.18
C GLY A 694 24.93 -35.05 0.61
N PHE A 695 25.09 -34.80 -0.70
CA PHE A 695 26.39 -34.68 -1.38
C PHE A 695 27.40 -33.80 -0.60
N CYS A 696 26.98 -32.61 -0.16
CA CYS A 696 27.83 -31.66 0.56
C CYS A 696 28.26 -32.11 1.97
N LYS A 697 27.58 -33.09 2.58
CA LYS A 697 27.93 -33.63 3.90
C LYS A 697 28.99 -34.74 3.84
N LYS A 698 29.23 -35.34 2.67
CA LYS A 698 30.10 -36.52 2.49
C LYS A 698 31.58 -36.21 2.22
N GLN A 699 31.91 -34.98 1.81
CA GLN A 699 33.28 -34.56 1.53
C GLN A 699 33.63 -33.34 2.38
N SER A 700 34.74 -33.40 3.13
CA SER A 700 35.29 -32.21 3.76
C SER A 700 35.78 -31.28 2.66
N TYR A 701 35.07 -30.18 2.43
CA TYR A 701 35.25 -29.20 1.36
C TYR A 701 34.78 -29.69 0.00
N ALA A 702 33.67 -29.13 -0.50
CA ALA A 702 33.43 -29.06 -1.94
C ALA A 702 33.75 -27.62 -2.37
N ALA A 703 34.81 -27.42 -3.14
CA ALA A 703 35.13 -26.11 -3.69
C ALA A 703 33.96 -25.61 -4.58
N LYS A 704 33.86 -24.29 -4.77
CA LYS A 704 32.81 -23.68 -5.62
C LYS A 704 32.70 -24.36 -6.98
N GLU A 705 33.84 -24.69 -7.59
CA GLU A 705 33.94 -25.33 -8.89
C GLU A 705 33.39 -26.77 -8.92
N GLU A 706 33.47 -27.49 -7.79
CA GLU A 706 32.95 -28.86 -7.67
C GLU A 706 31.43 -28.85 -7.54
N ILE A 707 30.88 -27.94 -6.72
CA ILE A 707 29.42 -27.75 -6.62
C ILE A 707 28.84 -27.40 -7.99
N GLN A 708 29.47 -26.49 -8.74
CA GLN A 708 28.98 -26.09 -10.07
C GLN A 708 29.00 -27.22 -11.11
N LYS A 709 29.87 -28.22 -10.96
CA LYS A 709 30.01 -29.32 -11.93
C LYS A 709 29.25 -30.57 -11.55
N GLU A 710 29.20 -30.88 -10.26
CA GLU A 710 28.75 -32.19 -9.73
C GLU A 710 27.65 -32.06 -8.67
N GLY A 711 27.24 -30.83 -8.32
CA GLY A 711 26.23 -30.58 -7.29
C GLY A 711 24.77 -30.75 -7.72
N GLU A 712 24.53 -31.11 -8.98
CA GLU A 712 23.21 -31.37 -9.57
C GLU A 712 22.58 -32.66 -8.98
N ILE A 713 21.28 -32.62 -8.70
CA ILE A 713 20.49 -33.74 -8.17
C ILE A 713 19.30 -34.06 -9.10
N LEU A 714 19.59 -34.27 -10.38
CA LEU A 714 18.59 -34.37 -11.45
C LEU A 714 17.55 -35.51 -11.26
N SER A 715 17.95 -36.63 -10.66
CA SER A 715 17.01 -37.74 -10.35
C SER A 715 15.93 -37.29 -9.37
N PHE A 716 16.34 -36.70 -8.25
CA PHE A 716 15.45 -36.10 -7.25
C PHE A 716 14.56 -35.03 -7.88
N TRP A 717 15.15 -34.08 -8.62
CA TRP A 717 14.41 -32.98 -9.25
C TRP A 717 13.32 -33.48 -10.22
N ASN A 718 13.63 -34.50 -11.04
CA ASN A 718 12.63 -35.08 -11.93
C ASN A 718 11.48 -35.75 -11.16
N GLN A 719 11.79 -36.54 -10.13
CA GLN A 719 10.79 -37.26 -9.34
C GLN A 719 9.86 -36.32 -8.57
N ILE A 720 10.39 -35.26 -7.94
CA ILE A 720 9.54 -34.27 -7.25
C ILE A 720 8.66 -33.51 -8.24
N ASN A 721 9.16 -33.20 -9.45
CA ASN A 721 8.36 -32.53 -10.47
C ASN A 721 7.28 -33.45 -11.03
N ASP A 722 7.56 -34.74 -11.26
CA ASP A 722 6.54 -35.72 -11.69
C ASP A 722 5.41 -35.82 -10.66
N ALA A 723 5.75 -35.90 -9.36
CA ALA A 723 4.76 -35.92 -8.27
C ALA A 723 3.96 -34.61 -8.21
N LYS A 724 4.63 -33.45 -8.31
CA LYS A 724 4.00 -32.12 -8.25
C LYS A 724 3.07 -31.87 -9.43
N GLU A 725 3.46 -32.24 -10.63
CA GLU A 725 2.66 -32.09 -11.84
C GLU A 725 1.41 -32.97 -11.80
N ALA A 726 1.55 -34.23 -11.36
CA ALA A 726 0.42 -35.12 -11.15
C ALA A 726 -0.56 -34.59 -10.09
N TYR A 727 -0.04 -34.06 -8.98
CA TYR A 727 -0.87 -33.43 -7.94
C TYR A 727 -1.60 -32.19 -8.48
N ARG A 728 -0.90 -31.28 -9.17
CA ARG A 728 -1.48 -30.06 -9.76
C ARG A 728 -2.62 -30.37 -10.72
N GLU A 729 -2.43 -31.35 -11.60
CA GLU A 729 -3.46 -31.76 -12.56
C GLU A 729 -4.73 -32.28 -11.87
N LYS A 730 -4.57 -33.09 -10.80
CA LYS A 730 -5.70 -33.57 -9.99
C LYS A 730 -6.46 -32.41 -9.35
N VAL A 731 -5.78 -31.55 -8.58
CA VAL A 731 -6.45 -30.47 -7.84
C VAL A 731 -6.99 -29.37 -8.75
N PHE A 732 -6.42 -29.20 -9.95
CA PHE A 732 -7.00 -28.35 -10.98
C PHE A 732 -8.30 -28.95 -11.52
N SER A 733 -8.31 -30.23 -11.90
CA SER A 733 -9.50 -30.90 -12.44
C SER A 733 -10.68 -30.93 -11.46
N GLY A 734 -10.38 -31.09 -10.16
CA GLY A 734 -11.38 -31.17 -9.10
C GLY A 734 -10.93 -32.15 -8.03
N ILE A 735 -11.34 -31.91 -6.78
CA ILE A 735 -11.01 -32.79 -5.66
C ILE A 735 -12.15 -33.77 -5.35
N SER A 736 -11.80 -34.97 -4.90
CA SER A 736 -12.77 -36.02 -4.55
C SER A 736 -13.66 -35.62 -3.37
N GLY A 737 -13.12 -34.85 -2.43
CA GLY A 737 -13.75 -34.54 -1.14
C GLY A 737 -13.50 -35.60 -0.07
N VAL A 738 -12.80 -36.69 -0.41
CA VAL A 738 -12.33 -37.69 0.56
C VAL A 738 -11.19 -37.08 1.37
N LYS A 739 -11.16 -37.37 2.67
CA LYS A 739 -10.12 -36.89 3.58
C LYS A 739 -9.52 -38.04 4.39
N ASN A 740 -8.21 -37.95 4.59
CA ASN A 740 -7.40 -38.90 5.33
C ASN A 740 -6.98 -38.28 6.67
N LEU A 741 -7.18 -39.03 7.74
CA LEU A 741 -6.63 -38.69 9.05
C LEU A 741 -5.15 -39.09 9.09
N VAL A 742 -4.29 -38.11 9.34
CA VAL A 742 -2.83 -38.30 9.39
C VAL A 742 -2.32 -37.83 10.75
N SER A 743 -1.58 -38.68 11.46
CA SER A 743 -1.03 -38.32 12.76
C SER A 743 0.00 -37.19 12.63
N THR A 744 -0.04 -36.26 13.56
CA THR A 744 0.93 -35.14 13.62
C THR A 744 2.36 -35.63 13.77
N GLU A 745 2.63 -36.76 14.45
CA GLU A 745 4.00 -37.30 14.55
C GLU A 745 4.53 -37.76 13.18
N LYS A 746 3.67 -38.38 12.36
CA LYS A 746 4.05 -38.77 10.99
C LYS A 746 4.39 -37.53 10.17
N VAL A 747 3.57 -36.48 10.23
CA VAL A 747 3.82 -35.22 9.50
C VAL A 747 5.10 -34.56 10.00
N VAL A 748 5.32 -34.50 11.31
CA VAL A 748 6.56 -33.96 11.92
C VAL A 748 7.78 -34.70 11.38
N LYS A 749 7.76 -36.03 11.31
CA LYS A 749 8.87 -36.81 10.74
C LYS A 749 9.17 -36.35 9.30
N ILE A 750 8.15 -36.34 8.44
CA ILE A 750 8.29 -35.95 7.03
C ILE A 750 8.86 -34.52 6.91
N LEU A 751 8.31 -33.57 7.65
CA LEU A 751 8.76 -32.18 7.59
C LEU A 751 10.16 -31.97 8.14
N ASN A 752 10.62 -32.75 9.14
CA ASN A 752 12.03 -32.71 9.56
C ASN A 752 12.96 -33.22 8.45
N ASP A 753 12.57 -34.27 7.73
CA ASP A 753 13.32 -34.79 6.59
C ASP A 753 13.35 -33.77 5.43
N PHE A 754 12.27 -33.02 5.20
CA PHE A 754 12.26 -31.89 4.25
C PHE A 754 13.16 -30.75 4.71
N LEU A 755 13.12 -30.38 5.99
CA LEU A 755 13.96 -29.33 6.56
C LEU A 755 15.45 -29.69 6.47
N GLU A 756 15.80 -30.97 6.65
CA GLU A 756 17.18 -31.45 6.44
C GLU A 756 17.63 -31.19 5.00
N THR A 757 16.81 -31.56 4.00
CA THR A 757 17.09 -31.34 2.58
C THR A 757 17.23 -29.86 2.23
N VAL A 758 16.30 -29.02 2.70
CA VAL A 758 16.35 -27.57 2.50
C VAL A 758 17.61 -26.97 3.13
N THR A 759 18.00 -27.44 4.32
CA THR A 759 19.22 -26.98 5.00
C THR A 759 20.47 -27.35 4.22
N CYS A 760 20.55 -28.56 3.66
CA CYS A 760 21.65 -28.97 2.76
C CYS A 760 21.74 -28.03 1.54
N GLY A 761 20.60 -27.65 0.96
CA GLY A 761 20.52 -26.67 -0.13
C GLY A 761 21.07 -25.29 0.25
N ILE A 762 20.69 -24.80 1.43
CA ILE A 762 21.19 -23.53 1.98
C ILE A 762 22.71 -23.57 2.19
N GLU A 763 23.23 -24.66 2.76
CA GLU A 763 24.68 -24.85 2.96
C GLU A 763 25.43 -24.84 1.62
N LYS A 764 24.91 -25.56 0.62
CA LYS A 764 25.45 -25.59 -0.75
C LYS A 764 25.51 -24.19 -1.36
N ALA A 765 24.43 -23.42 -1.27
CA ALA A 765 24.36 -22.06 -1.79
C ALA A 765 25.31 -21.09 -1.06
N CYS A 766 25.47 -21.24 0.26
CA CYS A 766 26.41 -20.43 1.05
C CYS A 766 27.87 -20.67 0.65
N ILE A 767 28.23 -21.90 0.28
CA ILE A 767 29.59 -22.23 -0.19
C ILE A 767 29.89 -21.51 -1.50
N LEU A 768 28.93 -21.44 -2.45
CA LEU A 768 29.11 -20.70 -3.71
C LEU A 768 29.40 -19.21 -3.50
N GLY A 769 28.82 -18.63 -2.45
CA GLY A 769 28.84 -17.21 -2.12
C GLY A 769 30.08 -16.67 -1.43
N ASN A 770 31.04 -17.51 -1.02
CA ASN A 770 32.24 -17.09 -0.27
C ASN A 770 31.96 -16.20 0.97
N GLY A 771 30.82 -16.38 1.64
CA GLY A 771 30.42 -15.62 2.83
C GLY A 771 29.04 -14.97 2.71
N ILE A 772 28.74 -14.32 1.58
CA ILE A 772 27.40 -13.79 1.27
C ILE A 772 26.77 -14.76 0.28
N CYS A 773 25.69 -15.44 0.67
CA CYS A 773 24.99 -16.34 -0.25
C CYS A 773 24.40 -15.54 -1.44
N PRO A 774 24.62 -15.96 -2.70
CA PRO A 774 23.90 -15.39 -3.83
C PRO A 774 22.40 -15.57 -3.61
N THR A 775 21.63 -14.50 -3.83
CA THR A 775 20.18 -14.52 -3.58
C THR A 775 19.45 -15.28 -4.68
N TYR A 776 19.92 -15.16 -5.91
CA TYR A 776 19.28 -15.74 -7.09
C TYR A 776 20.28 -16.52 -7.92
N PHE A 777 19.77 -17.55 -8.58
CA PHE A 777 20.51 -18.38 -9.52
C PHE A 777 19.76 -18.48 -10.84
N THR A 778 20.50 -18.60 -11.94
CA THR A 778 19.97 -19.04 -13.23
C THR A 778 20.63 -20.35 -13.64
N TYR A 779 20.00 -21.10 -14.54
CA TYR A 779 20.53 -22.40 -14.94
C TYR A 779 20.61 -22.52 -16.46
N GLU A 780 21.77 -22.96 -16.92
CA GLU A 780 22.04 -23.28 -18.32
C GLU A 780 21.79 -24.76 -18.55
N VAL A 781 20.92 -25.10 -19.52
CA VAL A 781 20.66 -26.50 -19.90
C VAL A 781 21.71 -26.91 -20.92
N LEU A 782 22.66 -27.75 -20.51
CA LEU A 782 23.77 -28.20 -21.34
C LEU A 782 23.38 -29.32 -22.30
N GLU A 783 22.48 -30.21 -21.85
CA GLU A 783 22.04 -31.38 -22.61
C GLU A 783 20.52 -31.51 -22.46
N TYR A 784 19.80 -31.77 -23.56
CA TYR A 784 18.36 -32.03 -23.56
C TYR A 784 17.95 -32.94 -24.71
N GLU A 785 16.81 -33.63 -24.53
CA GLU A 785 16.16 -34.44 -25.55
C GLU A 785 14.87 -33.76 -26.01
N LYS A 786 14.61 -33.75 -27.32
CA LYS A 786 13.31 -33.34 -27.86
C LYS A 786 12.31 -34.48 -27.71
N VAL A 787 11.25 -34.24 -26.95
CA VAL A 787 10.16 -35.19 -26.70
C VAL A 787 8.89 -34.73 -27.40
N LYS A 788 7.86 -35.58 -27.46
CA LYS A 788 6.60 -35.30 -28.18
C LYS A 788 5.97 -33.96 -27.77
N ASP A 789 5.97 -33.68 -26.47
CA ASP A 789 5.26 -32.54 -25.88
C ASP A 789 6.23 -31.45 -25.36
N GLY A 790 7.45 -31.37 -25.95
CA GLY A 790 8.42 -30.30 -25.73
C GLY A 790 9.86 -30.80 -25.54
N TYR A 791 10.54 -30.35 -24.48
CA TYR A 791 11.97 -30.65 -24.26
C TYR A 791 12.22 -31.24 -22.87
N LYS A 792 13.07 -32.25 -22.78
CA LYS A 792 13.48 -32.90 -21.54
C LYS A 792 14.93 -32.53 -21.21
N PRO A 793 15.19 -31.68 -20.21
CA PRO A 793 16.54 -31.41 -19.73
C PRO A 793 17.22 -32.67 -19.20
N LEU A 794 18.48 -32.86 -19.57
CA LEU A 794 19.33 -33.98 -19.16
C LEU A 794 20.53 -33.52 -18.30
N LYS A 795 20.87 -32.23 -18.33
CA LYS A 795 21.96 -31.65 -17.54
C LYS A 795 21.84 -30.14 -17.39
N PHE A 796 21.97 -29.66 -16.17
CA PHE A 796 22.00 -28.24 -15.81
C PHE A 796 23.35 -27.80 -15.24
N MET A 797 23.70 -26.56 -15.52
CA MET A 797 24.81 -25.87 -14.88
C MET A 797 24.31 -24.58 -14.23
N VAL A 798 24.57 -24.45 -12.93
CA VAL A 798 24.18 -23.26 -12.16
C VAL A 798 25.05 -22.05 -12.52
N ARG A 799 24.42 -20.88 -12.60
CA ARG A 799 25.05 -19.56 -12.75
C ARG A 799 24.60 -18.65 -11.61
N GLU A 800 25.56 -18.05 -10.94
CA GLU A 800 25.28 -17.07 -9.89
C GLU A 800 24.88 -15.73 -10.50
N VAL A 801 23.86 -15.12 -9.91
CA VAL A 801 23.53 -13.71 -10.15
C VAL A 801 24.29 -12.88 -9.11
N PRO A 802 24.77 -11.65 -9.45
CA PRO A 802 25.37 -10.75 -8.46
C PRO A 802 24.52 -10.58 -7.20
N TYR A 803 25.14 -10.22 -6.08
CA TYR A 803 24.44 -10.18 -4.78
C TYR A 803 23.26 -9.19 -4.78
N PHE A 804 22.21 -9.56 -4.04
CA PHE A 804 21.07 -8.71 -3.71
C PHE A 804 20.94 -8.62 -2.20
N LEU A 805 20.50 -7.47 -1.70
CA LEU A 805 20.32 -7.25 -0.26
C LEU A 805 19.23 -8.17 0.33
N GLU A 806 18.26 -8.62 -0.50
CA GLU A 806 17.20 -9.53 -0.08
C GLU A 806 17.73 -10.86 0.49
N GLY A 807 18.81 -11.43 -0.07
CA GLY A 807 19.40 -12.67 0.44
C GLY A 807 19.82 -12.56 1.90
N PRO A 808 20.71 -11.61 2.26
CA PRO A 808 21.06 -11.33 3.64
C PRO A 808 19.86 -11.06 4.56
N VAL A 809 18.89 -10.25 4.12
CA VAL A 809 17.66 -9.97 4.88
C VAL A 809 16.96 -11.27 5.27
N ARG A 810 16.68 -12.13 4.29
CA ARG A 810 15.93 -13.37 4.51
C ARG A 810 16.75 -14.40 5.30
N TYR A 811 18.07 -14.42 5.11
CA TYR A 811 18.97 -15.27 5.89
C TYR A 811 18.97 -14.90 7.39
N LEU A 812 18.92 -13.61 7.71
CA LEU A 812 18.88 -13.13 9.10
C LEU A 812 17.62 -13.60 9.86
N LYS A 813 16.56 -13.98 9.16
CA LYS A 813 15.33 -14.56 9.75
C LYS A 813 15.49 -16.02 10.20
N LEU A 814 16.53 -16.72 9.75
CA LEU A 814 16.80 -18.10 10.14
C LEU A 814 17.30 -18.20 11.58
N LYS A 815 17.08 -19.34 12.24
CA LYS A 815 17.62 -19.63 13.58
C LYS A 815 19.10 -20.00 13.54
N THR A 816 19.94 -19.05 13.11
CA THR A 816 21.41 -19.17 13.10
C THR A 816 22.04 -18.44 14.30
N GLY A 817 23.27 -18.83 14.66
CA GLY A 817 23.97 -18.25 15.81
C GLY A 817 24.35 -16.77 15.61
N LYS A 818 24.36 -15.99 16.70
CA LYS A 818 24.65 -14.54 16.69
C LYS A 818 25.97 -14.19 15.99
N GLU A 819 27.01 -14.99 16.17
CA GLU A 819 28.31 -14.79 15.51
C GLU A 819 28.22 -14.87 13.98
N LYS A 820 27.45 -15.82 13.43
CA LYS A 820 27.24 -15.92 11.98
C LYS A 820 26.49 -14.71 11.43
N LYS A 821 25.48 -14.23 12.17
CA LYS A 821 24.71 -13.04 11.79
C LYS A 821 25.56 -11.77 11.82
N ALA A 822 26.36 -11.59 12.87
CA ALA A 822 27.32 -10.49 12.98
C ALA A 822 28.36 -10.52 11.85
N LYS A 823 28.90 -11.71 11.54
CA LYS A 823 29.82 -11.87 10.40
C LYS A 823 29.17 -11.52 9.06
N LEU A 824 27.93 -11.95 8.84
CA LEU A 824 27.18 -11.61 7.62
C LEU A 824 26.96 -10.09 7.52
N TYR A 825 26.60 -9.43 8.62
CA TYR A 825 26.48 -7.97 8.66
C TYR A 825 27.77 -7.27 8.22
N GLU A 826 28.90 -7.64 8.83
CA GLU A 826 30.21 -7.10 8.44
C GLU A 826 30.53 -7.36 6.97
N GLN A 827 30.26 -8.56 6.47
CA GLN A 827 30.48 -8.89 5.07
C GLN A 827 29.63 -8.04 4.12
N VAL A 828 28.35 -7.80 4.45
CA VAL A 828 27.48 -6.93 3.65
C VAL A 828 28.02 -5.50 3.64
N ARG A 829 28.42 -4.96 4.80
CA ARG A 829 28.99 -3.60 4.94
C ARG A 829 30.30 -3.40 4.16
N HIS A 830 31.07 -4.47 3.96
CA HIS A 830 32.31 -4.48 3.18
C HIS A 830 32.14 -5.02 1.73
N SER A 831 30.91 -5.12 1.25
CA SER A 831 30.61 -5.60 -0.12
C SER A 831 30.12 -4.46 -1.03
N ASP A 832 29.95 -4.75 -2.32
CA ASP A 832 29.31 -3.83 -3.27
C ASP A 832 27.79 -3.67 -3.02
N LEU A 833 27.24 -4.20 -1.92
CA LEU A 833 25.90 -3.83 -1.45
C LEU A 833 25.90 -2.56 -0.58
N TYR A 834 27.05 -2.06 -0.14
CA TYR A 834 27.11 -0.86 0.68
C TYR A 834 27.57 0.36 -0.12
N ASP A 835 26.82 1.45 -0.03
CA ASP A 835 27.20 2.74 -0.58
C ASP A 835 27.98 3.54 0.45
N GLU A 836 29.30 3.51 0.37
CA GLU A 836 30.17 4.20 1.34
C GLU A 836 29.93 5.71 1.40
N LYS A 837 29.57 6.34 0.27
CA LYS A 837 29.36 7.80 0.20
C LYS A 837 28.12 8.21 0.98
N LEU A 838 27.04 7.45 0.83
CA LEU A 838 25.76 7.75 1.49
C LEU A 838 25.64 7.06 2.86
N SER A 839 26.50 6.07 3.15
CA SER A 839 26.37 5.17 4.30
C SER A 839 25.01 4.44 4.33
N MET A 840 24.62 3.90 3.18
CA MET A 840 23.33 3.26 2.94
C MET A 840 23.50 1.94 2.16
N TYR A 841 22.48 1.10 2.14
CA TYR A 841 22.53 -0.21 1.49
C TYR A 841 21.86 -0.21 0.11
N LYS A 842 22.64 -0.50 -0.93
CA LYS A 842 22.14 -0.76 -2.29
C LYS A 842 21.31 -2.03 -2.31
N VAL A 843 20.24 -2.03 -3.09
CA VAL A 843 19.37 -3.20 -3.26
C VAL A 843 20.05 -4.37 -3.99
N ASN A 844 21.05 -4.07 -4.83
CA ASN A 844 21.88 -5.05 -5.50
C ASN A 844 23.31 -4.55 -5.77
N ALA A 845 24.23 -5.49 -5.90
CA ALA A 845 25.58 -5.28 -6.43
C ALA A 845 25.54 -5.10 -7.95
N SER A 846 26.64 -4.65 -8.55
CA SER A 846 26.63 -4.26 -9.95
C SER A 846 26.22 -5.37 -10.92
N LEU A 847 25.23 -5.07 -11.76
CA LEU A 847 24.76 -5.95 -12.82
C LEU A 847 25.51 -5.74 -14.14
N GLN A 848 26.54 -4.90 -14.20
CA GLN A 848 27.22 -4.52 -15.46
C GLN A 848 27.61 -5.73 -16.34
N ASN A 849 28.03 -6.83 -15.73
CA ASN A 849 28.46 -8.05 -16.43
C ASN A 849 27.36 -9.12 -16.55
N ALA A 850 26.14 -8.86 -16.05
CA ALA A 850 25.01 -9.77 -16.18
C ALA A 850 24.33 -9.64 -17.56
N SER A 851 23.66 -10.72 -17.99
CA SER A 851 22.89 -10.76 -19.24
C SER A 851 21.69 -9.81 -19.19
N PHE A 852 21.33 -9.21 -20.33
CA PHE A 852 20.07 -8.47 -20.47
C PHE A 852 18.83 -9.38 -20.37
N GLU A 853 18.98 -10.69 -20.59
CA GLU A 853 17.91 -11.69 -20.35
C GLU A 853 17.46 -11.72 -18.88
N LEU A 854 18.26 -11.20 -17.94
CA LEU A 854 17.92 -11.15 -16.52
C LEU A 854 16.63 -10.35 -16.26
N GLY A 855 16.40 -9.30 -17.05
CA GLY A 855 15.23 -8.43 -16.94
C GLY A 855 15.59 -6.95 -16.95
N ARG A 856 14.57 -6.10 -16.79
CA ARG A 856 14.70 -4.64 -16.88
C ARG A 856 15.69 -4.03 -15.87
N ALA A 857 15.95 -4.71 -14.75
CA ALA A 857 16.97 -4.31 -13.77
C ALA A 857 18.33 -4.08 -14.42
N ARG A 858 18.76 -4.99 -15.31
CA ARG A 858 20.03 -4.85 -16.02
C ARG A 858 20.04 -3.66 -16.98
N ALA A 859 18.88 -3.28 -17.53
CA ALA A 859 18.76 -2.16 -18.48
C ALA A 859 18.75 -0.80 -17.79
N PHE A 860 18.34 -0.71 -16.54
CA PHE A 860 18.35 0.53 -15.78
C PHE A 860 19.77 1.00 -15.50
N THR A 861 19.95 2.32 -15.49
CA THR A 861 21.21 2.95 -15.08
C THR A 861 21.51 2.60 -13.62
N PRO A 862 22.77 2.27 -13.24
CA PRO A 862 23.14 2.10 -11.84
C PRO A 862 22.73 3.29 -10.98
N GLY A 863 22.23 3.03 -9.77
CA GLY A 863 21.70 4.06 -8.88
C GLY A 863 20.35 4.64 -9.32
N TRP A 864 19.59 3.94 -10.17
CA TRP A 864 18.28 4.38 -10.67
C TRP A 864 17.26 3.24 -10.68
N LEU A 865 16.03 3.55 -10.26
CA LEU A 865 14.97 2.57 -10.06
C LEU A 865 15.51 1.37 -9.27
N GLU A 866 15.22 0.13 -9.65
CA GLU A 866 15.65 -1.03 -8.89
C GLU A 866 17.16 -1.32 -9.02
N ASN A 867 17.91 -0.77 -9.99
CA ASN A 867 19.31 -1.18 -10.21
C ASN A 867 20.33 -0.35 -9.39
N GLU A 868 21.00 -0.98 -8.43
CA GLU A 868 22.06 -0.38 -7.58
C GLU A 868 21.61 0.88 -6.82
N SER A 869 20.30 1.17 -6.73
CA SER A 869 19.78 2.25 -5.91
C SER A 869 19.68 1.83 -4.45
N ILE A 870 19.45 2.81 -3.57
CA ILE A 870 19.02 2.52 -2.21
C ILE A 870 17.51 2.33 -2.25
N TRP A 871 17.05 1.09 -2.34
CA TRP A 871 15.62 0.78 -2.37
C TRP A 871 15.07 0.71 -0.94
N LEU A 872 14.39 1.78 -0.52
CA LEU A 872 14.08 2.05 0.88
C LEU A 872 13.34 0.89 1.57
N HIS A 873 12.44 0.23 0.86
CA HIS A 873 11.73 -0.94 1.39
C HIS A 873 12.69 -2.10 1.75
N MET A 874 13.70 -2.39 0.92
CA MET A 874 14.63 -3.49 1.21
C MET A 874 15.67 -3.10 2.26
N GLU A 875 16.14 -1.85 2.24
CA GLU A 875 17.01 -1.32 3.29
C GLU A 875 16.31 -1.39 4.67
N TYR A 876 15.04 -1.00 4.76
CA TYR A 876 14.31 -1.07 6.02
C TYR A 876 14.02 -2.51 6.45
N LYS A 877 13.83 -3.46 5.52
CA LYS A 877 13.80 -4.88 5.88
C LYS A 877 15.13 -5.32 6.49
N TYR A 878 16.26 -4.85 5.96
CA TYR A 878 17.58 -5.17 6.51
C TYR A 878 17.75 -4.62 7.92
N LEU A 879 17.45 -3.34 8.13
CA LEU A 879 17.49 -2.70 9.45
C LEU A 879 16.54 -3.37 10.45
N LEU A 880 15.32 -3.75 10.02
CA LEU A 880 14.37 -4.50 10.84
C LEU A 880 14.95 -5.84 11.31
N GLU A 881 15.66 -6.54 10.43
CA GLU A 881 16.29 -7.80 10.82
C GLU A 881 17.52 -7.58 11.72
N LEU A 882 18.21 -6.44 11.69
CA LEU A 882 19.26 -6.13 12.68
C LEU A 882 18.67 -6.01 14.09
N ILE A 883 17.60 -5.22 14.27
CA ILE A 883 16.97 -5.04 15.59
C ILE A 883 16.32 -6.35 16.08
N ARG A 884 15.63 -7.10 15.21
CA ARG A 884 15.05 -8.42 15.57
C ARG A 884 16.08 -9.45 16.03
N ASN A 885 17.33 -9.29 15.60
CA ASN A 885 18.43 -10.17 15.97
C ASN A 885 19.28 -9.65 17.14
N GLY A 886 18.83 -8.60 17.83
CA GLY A 886 19.52 -8.02 18.97
C GLY A 886 20.86 -7.39 18.61
N MET A 887 21.04 -6.96 17.36
CA MET A 887 22.20 -6.21 16.89
C MET A 887 21.96 -4.70 17.09
N TYR A 888 21.62 -4.32 18.32
CA TYR A 888 21.09 -2.98 18.64
C TYR A 888 22.06 -1.85 18.30
N GLU A 889 23.36 -1.99 18.60
CA GLU A 889 24.37 -0.95 18.31
C GLU A 889 24.51 -0.71 16.79
N ALA A 890 24.64 -1.78 16.01
CA ALA A 890 24.68 -1.71 14.54
C ALA A 890 23.39 -1.09 13.99
N PHE A 891 22.24 -1.51 14.52
CA PHE A 891 20.96 -0.94 14.15
C PHE A 891 20.86 0.56 14.47
N PHE A 892 21.24 1.01 15.67
CA PHE A 892 21.18 2.43 16.06
C PHE A 892 22.08 3.28 15.17
N GLU A 893 23.29 2.81 14.86
CA GLU A 893 24.20 3.50 13.96
C GLU A 893 23.63 3.64 12.55
N ASP A 894 23.21 2.52 11.95
CA ASP A 894 22.78 2.49 10.55
C ASP A 894 21.39 3.13 10.37
N PHE A 895 20.49 2.96 11.34
CA PHE A 895 19.17 3.60 11.33
C PHE A 895 19.28 5.12 11.37
N HIS A 896 20.19 5.68 12.17
CA HIS A 896 20.42 7.13 12.21
C HIS A 896 20.93 7.68 10.87
N LYS A 897 21.68 6.88 10.10
CA LYS A 897 22.22 7.29 8.80
C LYS A 897 21.24 7.08 7.63
N ALA A 898 20.34 6.11 7.74
CA ALA A 898 19.50 5.67 6.64
C ALA A 898 18.03 6.12 6.76
N ALA A 899 17.50 6.33 7.98
CA ALA A 899 16.08 6.67 8.11
C ALA A 899 15.81 8.10 7.63
N ILE A 900 14.73 8.27 6.86
CA ILE A 900 14.34 9.55 6.23
C ILE A 900 14.37 10.76 7.19
N PRO A 901 13.84 10.69 8.43
CA PRO A 901 13.80 11.86 9.32
C PRO A 901 15.18 12.38 9.76
N PHE A 902 16.25 11.64 9.49
CA PHE A 902 17.62 12.04 9.82
C PHE A 902 18.44 12.44 8.59
N LEU A 903 17.86 12.35 7.39
CA LEU A 903 18.54 12.75 6.16
C LEU A 903 18.57 14.27 6.01
N ASP A 904 19.59 14.77 5.30
CA ASP A 904 19.63 16.17 4.89
C ASP A 904 18.47 16.47 3.92
N LYS A 905 17.58 17.37 4.32
CA LYS A 905 16.38 17.73 3.54
C LYS A 905 16.66 18.32 2.16
N GLU A 906 17.78 19.04 1.99
CA GLU A 906 18.15 19.63 0.71
C GLU A 906 18.72 18.58 -0.24
N VAL A 907 19.43 17.57 0.29
CA VAL A 907 19.89 16.40 -0.47
C VAL A 907 18.75 15.47 -0.83
N TYR A 908 17.88 15.14 0.14
CA TYR A 908 16.72 14.28 -0.06
C TYR A 908 15.74 14.88 -1.07
N GLY A 909 15.61 16.22 -1.06
CA GLY A 909 14.95 16.99 -2.11
C GLY A 909 13.42 16.95 -2.08
N ARG A 910 12.83 16.46 -0.99
CA ARG A 910 11.39 16.41 -0.68
C ARG A 910 11.20 16.39 0.85
N SER A 911 9.95 16.32 1.32
CA SER A 911 9.65 16.28 2.76
C SER A 911 10.31 15.08 3.45
N ILE A 912 11.08 15.31 4.51
CA ILE A 912 11.64 14.23 5.35
C ILE A 912 10.60 13.57 6.26
N TYR A 913 9.33 14.00 6.20
CA TYR A 913 8.21 13.33 6.84
C TYR A 913 7.57 12.28 5.92
N GLU A 914 7.83 12.37 4.60
CA GLU A 914 7.24 11.51 3.59
C GLU A 914 8.25 10.48 3.08
N ASN A 915 7.83 9.22 2.95
CA ASN A 915 8.67 8.18 2.35
C ASN A 915 8.91 8.42 0.85
N SER A 916 9.93 7.75 0.32
CA SER A 916 10.14 7.54 -1.12
C SER A 916 10.32 6.05 -1.42
N SER A 917 10.18 5.64 -2.68
CA SER A 917 10.44 4.24 -3.04
C SER A 917 11.91 3.92 -3.03
N PHE A 918 12.72 4.82 -3.60
CA PHE A 918 14.16 4.68 -3.64
C PHE A 918 14.85 6.02 -3.51
N ILE A 919 16.11 5.96 -3.09
CA ILE A 919 17.07 7.06 -3.09
C ILE A 919 18.14 6.72 -4.13
N ALA A 920 18.46 7.68 -5.01
CA ALA A 920 19.50 7.46 -6.01
C ALA A 920 20.87 7.38 -5.32
N SER A 921 21.54 6.24 -5.53
CA SER A 921 22.83 5.95 -4.89
C SER A 921 23.98 6.73 -5.51
N SER A 922 25.17 6.61 -4.92
CA SER A 922 26.39 7.21 -5.46
C SER A 922 26.87 6.60 -6.77
N LYS A 923 26.27 5.49 -7.20
CA LYS A 923 26.52 4.84 -8.49
C LYS A 923 25.82 5.53 -9.65
N ASN A 924 24.86 6.41 -9.37
CA ASN A 924 24.20 7.20 -10.41
C ASN A 924 25.24 8.06 -11.15
N PRO A 925 25.24 8.12 -12.49
CA PRO A 925 26.18 8.97 -13.21
C PRO A 925 25.90 10.47 -12.97
N ASN A 926 24.67 10.83 -12.61
CA ASN A 926 24.31 12.21 -12.28
C ASN A 926 24.54 12.50 -10.79
N LYS A 927 25.67 13.16 -10.50
CA LYS A 927 26.06 13.56 -9.14
C LYS A 927 25.02 14.42 -8.41
N ALA A 928 24.16 15.14 -9.13
CA ALA A 928 23.10 15.95 -8.54
C ALA A 928 21.95 15.11 -7.94
N TYR A 929 21.90 13.81 -8.23
CA TYR A 929 20.88 12.90 -7.70
C TYR A 929 21.35 12.09 -6.51
N HIS A 930 22.64 12.10 -6.15
CA HIS A 930 23.15 11.25 -5.08
C HIS A 930 22.48 11.63 -3.76
N GLY A 931 21.72 10.72 -3.15
CA GLY A 931 20.96 10.97 -1.93
C GLY A 931 19.55 11.55 -2.13
N LYS A 932 19.14 11.83 -3.38
CA LYS A 932 17.80 12.35 -3.69
C LYS A 932 16.75 11.23 -3.69
N GLY A 933 15.61 11.48 -3.04
CA GLY A 933 14.46 10.57 -3.03
C GLY A 933 13.61 10.66 -4.30
N PHE A 934 13.04 9.54 -4.73
CA PHE A 934 12.17 9.39 -5.90
C PHE A 934 10.96 8.49 -5.63
N VAL A 935 9.85 8.81 -6.31
CA VAL A 935 8.58 8.09 -6.25
C VAL A 935 7.90 8.17 -4.88
N ALA A 936 6.82 8.95 -4.79
CA ALA A 936 6.20 9.38 -3.55
C ALA A 936 5.58 8.27 -2.67
N ARG A 937 5.85 8.37 -1.36
CA ARG A 937 5.03 7.98 -0.18
C ARG A 937 4.60 6.52 -0.04
N LEU A 938 3.78 6.02 -0.97
CA LEU A 938 3.13 4.72 -0.85
C LEU A 938 4.13 3.60 -1.17
N SER A 939 4.97 3.27 -0.19
CA SER A 939 6.07 2.30 -0.30
C SER A 939 5.89 1.17 0.71
N GLY A 940 6.56 0.04 0.50
CA GLY A 940 6.66 -1.02 1.50
C GLY A 940 7.53 -0.66 2.69
N SER A 941 8.34 0.40 2.58
CA SER A 941 9.10 0.94 3.71
C SER A 941 8.21 1.32 4.89
N THR A 942 6.94 1.66 4.67
CA THR A 942 6.05 2.12 5.74
C THR A 942 5.83 1.06 6.82
N ILE A 943 5.47 -0.18 6.44
CA ILE A 943 5.27 -1.24 7.42
C ILE A 943 6.59 -1.69 8.07
N GLU A 944 7.70 -1.67 7.33
CA GLU A 944 8.98 -2.06 7.90
C GLU A 944 9.45 -1.03 8.94
N PHE A 945 9.24 0.27 8.70
CA PHE A 945 9.44 1.31 9.70
C PHE A 945 8.52 1.13 10.91
N ILE A 946 7.21 0.91 10.70
CA ILE A 946 6.26 0.65 11.78
C ILE A 946 6.69 -0.55 12.62
N SER A 947 7.20 -1.60 11.97
CA SER A 947 7.73 -2.79 12.64
C SER A 947 8.98 -2.44 13.47
N MET A 948 9.91 -1.64 12.93
CA MET A 948 11.09 -1.16 13.67
C MET A 948 10.67 -0.29 14.87
N TRP A 949 9.75 0.65 14.68
CA TRP A 949 9.21 1.50 15.74
C TRP A 949 8.57 0.66 16.86
N LYS A 950 7.76 -0.34 16.52
CA LYS A 950 7.16 -1.27 17.49
C LYS A 950 8.24 -1.96 18.32
N GLN A 951 9.30 -2.46 17.66
CA GLN A 951 10.43 -3.11 18.33
C GLN A 951 11.24 -2.14 19.21
N MET A 952 11.52 -0.93 18.73
CA MET A 952 12.24 0.11 19.48
C MET A 952 11.45 0.55 20.72
N MET A 953 10.16 0.79 20.59
CA MET A 953 9.36 1.37 21.66
C MET A 953 8.87 0.34 22.67
N PHE A 954 8.73 -0.93 22.29
CA PHE A 954 8.08 -1.93 23.14
C PHE A 954 8.79 -3.29 23.22
N GLY A 955 9.66 -3.63 22.26
CA GLY A 955 10.29 -4.94 22.14
C GLY A 955 9.41 -6.01 21.47
N SER A 956 9.95 -7.21 21.28
CA SER A 956 9.35 -8.27 20.46
C SER A 956 8.31 -9.14 21.17
N HIS A 957 8.29 -9.15 22.50
CA HIS A 957 7.45 -10.04 23.31
C HIS A 957 6.79 -9.29 24.46
N ILE A 958 6.12 -8.19 24.13
CA ILE A 958 5.43 -7.36 25.12
C ILE A 958 4.36 -8.14 25.88
N LEU A 959 3.65 -9.07 25.20
CA LEU A 959 2.77 -10.05 25.82
C LEU A 959 3.37 -11.45 25.61
N SER A 960 3.55 -12.20 26.70
CA SER A 960 4.12 -13.55 26.63
C SER A 960 3.49 -14.48 27.66
N MET A 961 3.43 -15.77 27.33
CA MET A 961 2.98 -16.81 28.27
C MET A 961 4.14 -17.25 29.17
N LYS A 962 3.97 -17.14 30.50
CA LYS A 962 4.90 -17.70 31.49
C LYS A 962 4.12 -18.51 32.50
N ASN A 963 4.51 -19.77 32.71
CA ASN A 963 3.84 -20.70 33.62
C ASN A 963 2.30 -20.84 33.40
N GLY A 964 1.83 -20.64 32.16
CA GLY A 964 0.41 -20.74 31.81
C GLY A 964 -0.39 -19.45 31.98
N GLU A 965 0.23 -18.36 32.46
CA GLU A 965 -0.39 -17.05 32.61
C GLU A 965 0.17 -16.05 31.58
N LEU A 966 -0.66 -15.10 31.15
CA LEU A 966 -0.22 -14.00 30.29
C LEU A 966 0.57 -12.97 31.10
N HIS A 967 1.67 -12.45 30.57
CA HIS A 967 2.46 -11.42 31.23
C HIS A 967 2.74 -10.25 30.31
N PHE A 968 2.82 -9.05 30.89
CA PHE A 968 3.23 -7.83 30.21
C PHE A 968 4.70 -7.52 30.55
N THR A 969 5.56 -7.49 29.52
CA THR A 969 7.02 -7.37 29.64
C THR A 969 7.60 -6.47 28.55
N PRO A 970 7.57 -5.14 28.75
CA PRO A 970 8.13 -4.20 27.79
C PRO A 970 9.66 -4.28 27.79
N GLN A 971 10.26 -4.16 26.61
CA GLN A 971 11.72 -4.19 26.40
C GLN A 971 12.13 -3.11 25.37
N PRO A 972 12.00 -1.81 25.71
CA PRO A 972 12.40 -0.74 24.79
C PRO A 972 13.88 -0.84 24.41
N ALA A 973 14.18 -0.53 23.14
CA ALA A 973 15.50 -0.35 22.59
C ALA A 973 15.58 1.04 21.96
N VAL A 974 16.06 2.02 22.73
CA VAL A 974 16.01 3.45 22.36
C VAL A 974 17.43 4.02 22.32
N PRO A 975 17.87 4.58 21.17
CA PRO A 975 19.18 5.20 21.06
C PRO A 975 19.21 6.57 21.76
N ALA A 976 20.39 6.98 22.22
CA ALA A 976 20.61 8.21 22.96
C ALA A 976 20.09 9.46 22.23
N TYR A 977 20.21 9.51 20.90
CA TYR A 977 19.79 10.66 20.09
C TYR A 977 18.26 10.85 20.01
N LEU A 978 17.46 9.90 20.51
CA LEU A 978 16.00 10.04 20.66
C LEU A 978 15.58 10.34 22.09
N ILE A 979 16.50 10.37 23.06
CA ILE A 979 16.19 10.62 24.47
C ILE A 979 16.40 12.11 24.78
N PRO A 980 15.34 12.83 25.17
CA PRO A 980 15.47 14.24 25.54
C PRO A 980 16.22 14.40 26.87
N GLU A 981 16.72 15.60 27.16
CA GLU A 981 17.49 15.89 28.39
C GLU A 981 16.73 15.57 29.70
N ASN A 982 15.39 15.58 29.66
CA ASN A 982 14.56 15.21 30.81
C ASN A 982 14.35 13.68 30.97
N GLY A 983 14.92 12.87 30.08
CA GLY A 983 14.84 11.41 30.06
C GLY A 983 13.48 10.82 29.66
N LYS A 984 12.51 11.63 29.22
CA LYS A 984 11.14 11.16 28.94
C LYS A 984 10.90 10.86 27.46
N VAL A 985 10.63 9.61 27.15
CA VAL A 985 10.19 9.17 25.80
C VAL A 985 8.80 8.57 25.91
N SER A 986 7.88 8.90 25.00
CA SER A 986 6.54 8.32 24.99
C SER A 986 6.13 7.77 23.64
N ALA A 987 5.34 6.69 23.66
CA ALA A 987 4.76 6.07 22.47
C ALA A 987 3.38 5.47 22.77
N MET A 988 2.51 5.40 21.76
CA MET A 988 1.18 4.82 21.88
C MET A 988 1.21 3.29 21.72
N LEU A 989 0.86 2.55 22.76
CA LEU A 989 0.74 1.10 22.74
C LEU A 989 -0.69 0.66 22.39
N PHE A 990 -0.81 -0.32 21.51
CA PHE A 990 -2.09 -0.88 21.04
C PHE A 990 -3.09 0.17 20.56
N GLY A 991 -2.57 1.25 19.98
CA GLY A 991 -3.35 2.37 19.46
C GLY A 991 -4.05 3.27 20.49
N LYS A 992 -3.96 2.96 21.80
CA LYS A 992 -4.77 3.65 22.83
C LYS A 992 -4.08 3.93 24.16
N THR A 993 -3.06 3.16 24.54
CA THR A 993 -2.39 3.28 25.85
C THR A 993 -1.12 4.09 25.73
N LYS A 994 -1.04 5.29 26.32
CA LYS A 994 0.20 6.09 26.29
C LYS A 994 1.24 5.48 27.24
N VAL A 995 2.34 4.98 26.70
CA VAL A 995 3.48 4.51 27.50
C VAL A 995 4.53 5.61 27.56
N THR A 996 4.97 5.97 28.75
CA THR A 996 6.04 6.94 28.98
C THR A 996 7.17 6.28 29.76
N TYR A 997 8.33 6.19 29.14
CA TYR A 997 9.58 5.77 29.76
C TYR A 997 10.26 6.96 30.40
N GLN A 998 10.72 6.79 31.64
CA GLN A 998 11.64 7.68 32.31
C GLN A 998 13.01 6.99 32.36
N PHE A 999 13.91 7.43 31.50
CA PHE A 999 15.31 7.02 31.50
C PHE A 999 16.11 7.83 32.53
N ALA A 1000 17.17 7.22 33.07
CA ALA A 1000 18.01 7.83 34.11
C ALA A 1000 18.97 8.89 33.56
N ASP A 1001 19.36 8.74 32.30
CA ASP A 1001 20.34 9.56 31.58
C ASP A 1001 20.12 9.49 30.05
N VAL A 1002 20.94 10.22 29.29
CA VAL A 1002 20.91 10.26 27.83
C VAL A 1002 22.00 9.36 27.28
N THR A 1003 21.73 8.05 27.25
CA THR A 1003 22.61 7.01 26.68
C THR A 1003 21.80 6.03 25.82
N ASP A 1004 22.46 5.08 25.17
CA ASP A 1004 21.76 4.01 24.47
C ASP A 1004 21.14 3.03 25.47
N TYR A 1005 19.82 2.84 25.41
CA TYR A 1005 19.12 1.84 26.23
C TYR A 1005 18.92 0.57 25.42
N ILE A 1006 19.75 -0.43 25.72
CA ILE A 1006 19.78 -1.73 25.04
C ILE A 1006 19.15 -2.80 25.95
N PRO A 1007 18.16 -3.58 25.48
CA PRO A 1007 17.58 -4.67 26.25
C PRO A 1007 18.63 -5.62 26.81
N GLY A 1008 18.62 -5.82 28.14
CA GLY A 1008 19.60 -6.61 28.87
C GLY A 1008 20.73 -5.82 29.53
N HIS A 1009 20.85 -4.51 29.24
CA HIS A 1009 21.84 -3.61 29.87
C HIS A 1009 21.22 -2.64 30.89
N TYR A 1010 19.90 -2.66 31.05
CA TYR A 1010 19.14 -1.85 32.02
C TYR A 1010 18.15 -2.74 32.79
N GLU A 1011 17.59 -2.20 33.87
CA GLU A 1011 16.49 -2.81 34.60
C GLU A 1011 15.25 -1.88 34.62
N ILE A 1012 14.06 -2.46 34.51
CA ILE A 1012 12.82 -1.72 34.77
C ILE A 1012 12.55 -1.77 36.28
N ALA A 1013 12.76 -0.65 36.95
CA ALA A 1013 12.63 -0.53 38.40
C ALA A 1013 11.16 -0.55 38.85
N SER A 1014 10.27 0.09 38.09
CA SER A 1014 8.83 0.08 38.38
C SER A 1014 7.97 0.43 37.17
N MET A 1015 6.71 0.01 37.22
CA MET A 1015 5.66 0.38 36.27
C MET A 1015 4.41 0.84 37.02
N LYS A 1016 3.82 1.94 36.58
CA LYS A 1016 2.55 2.49 37.11
C LYS A 1016 1.51 2.55 36.01
N PHE A 1017 0.43 1.80 36.18
CA PHE A 1017 -0.69 1.67 35.25
C PHE A 1017 -1.85 2.53 35.72
N ILE A 1018 -2.35 3.42 34.86
CA ILE A 1018 -3.47 4.31 35.14
C ILE A 1018 -4.66 3.85 34.29
N TYR A 1019 -5.78 3.59 34.94
CA TYR A 1019 -6.99 3.05 34.30
C TYR A 1019 -7.98 4.15 33.90
N GLN A 1020 -8.86 3.83 32.94
CA GLN A 1020 -9.92 4.74 32.49
C GLN A 1020 -10.83 5.25 33.63
N ASN A 1021 -11.05 4.42 34.66
CA ASN A 1021 -11.85 4.79 35.84
C ASN A 1021 -11.08 5.63 36.88
N GLY A 1022 -9.83 6.00 36.61
CA GLY A 1022 -8.95 6.76 37.49
C GLY A 1022 -8.20 5.93 38.55
N SER A 1023 -8.42 4.61 38.61
CA SER A 1023 -7.65 3.73 39.50
C SER A 1023 -6.21 3.53 39.02
N VAL A 1024 -5.31 3.14 39.93
CA VAL A 1024 -3.88 2.99 39.66
C VAL A 1024 -3.39 1.66 40.20
N ALA A 1025 -2.59 0.94 39.40
CA ALA A 1025 -1.85 -0.24 39.83
C ALA A 1025 -0.33 0.03 39.71
N ASN A 1026 0.45 -0.38 40.72
CA ASN A 1026 1.90 -0.23 40.72
C ASN A 1026 2.56 -1.61 40.77
N VAL A 1027 3.58 -1.81 39.94
CA VAL A 1027 4.37 -3.03 39.85
C VAL A 1027 5.83 -2.67 40.05
N GLY A 1028 6.47 -3.22 41.10
CA GLY A 1028 7.88 -2.97 41.43
C GLY A 1028 8.87 -3.86 40.69
N SER A 1029 8.59 -4.18 39.42
CA SER A 1029 9.42 -5.03 38.56
C SER A 1029 9.10 -4.75 37.09
N GLY A 1030 9.94 -5.26 36.17
CA GLY A 1030 9.70 -5.23 34.72
C GLY A 1030 8.67 -6.24 34.19
N VAL A 1031 7.91 -6.90 35.07
CA VAL A 1031 6.93 -7.94 34.68
C VAL A 1031 5.61 -7.71 35.41
N ALA A 1032 4.55 -7.42 34.67
CA ALA A 1032 3.19 -7.39 35.22
C ALA A 1032 2.45 -8.72 34.94
N GLY A 1033 1.60 -9.14 35.88
CA GLY A 1033 0.85 -10.39 35.81
C GLY A 1033 -0.39 -10.34 34.89
N GLU A 1034 -1.09 -11.47 34.79
CA GLU A 1034 -2.17 -11.71 33.83
C GLU A 1034 -3.25 -10.65 33.80
N LYS A 1035 -3.79 -10.27 34.96
CA LYS A 1035 -4.88 -9.29 35.00
C LYS A 1035 -4.49 -7.96 34.35
N ILE A 1036 -3.30 -7.44 34.67
CA ILE A 1036 -2.81 -6.18 34.08
C ILE A 1036 -2.50 -6.37 32.60
N ALA A 1037 -1.89 -7.49 32.21
CA ALA A 1037 -1.58 -7.78 30.81
C ALA A 1037 -2.84 -7.79 29.93
N VAL A 1038 -3.92 -8.44 30.40
CA VAL A 1038 -5.23 -8.43 29.75
C VAL A 1038 -5.82 -7.02 29.72
N ASP A 1039 -5.78 -6.29 30.84
CA ASP A 1039 -6.35 -4.94 30.92
C ASP A 1039 -5.65 -3.95 29.97
N VAL A 1040 -4.33 -4.08 29.78
CA VAL A 1040 -3.57 -3.29 28.79
C VAL A 1040 -4.00 -3.66 27.37
N ARG A 1041 -4.09 -4.96 27.05
CA ARG A 1041 -4.51 -5.43 25.72
C ARG A 1041 -5.93 -4.99 25.35
N GLU A 1042 -6.85 -5.04 26.31
CA GLU A 1042 -8.26 -4.62 26.11
C GLU A 1042 -8.43 -3.09 26.15
N GLY A 1043 -7.35 -2.33 26.39
CA GLY A 1043 -7.36 -0.87 26.40
C GLY A 1043 -8.05 -0.26 27.62
N LEU A 1044 -8.17 -0.99 28.73
CA LEU A 1044 -8.72 -0.50 30.01
C LEU A 1044 -7.73 0.41 30.75
N VAL A 1045 -6.44 0.31 30.42
CA VAL A 1045 -5.36 1.18 30.87
C VAL A 1045 -5.21 2.34 29.88
N THR A 1046 -5.21 3.58 30.37
CA THR A 1046 -5.03 4.78 29.54
C THR A 1046 -3.57 5.19 29.41
N SER A 1047 -2.78 4.99 30.46
CA SER A 1047 -1.35 5.28 30.42
C SER A 1047 -0.52 4.40 31.34
N ILE A 1048 0.73 4.18 30.96
CA ILE A 1048 1.74 3.44 31.71
C ILE A 1048 2.97 4.32 31.88
N GLU A 1049 3.39 4.58 33.11
CA GLU A 1049 4.66 5.23 33.43
C GLU A 1049 5.68 4.14 33.81
N ILE A 1050 6.83 4.10 33.15
CA ILE A 1050 7.86 3.06 33.31
C ILE A 1050 9.19 3.72 33.70
N ASP A 1051 9.73 3.36 34.87
CA ASP A 1051 11.05 3.85 35.34
C ASP A 1051 12.15 2.85 34.93
N VAL A 1052 13.12 3.31 34.16
CA VAL A 1052 14.20 2.51 33.57
C VAL A 1052 15.53 2.96 34.16
N ARG A 1053 16.33 2.02 34.67
CA ARG A 1053 17.55 2.28 35.46
C ARG A 1053 18.77 1.53 34.95
#